data_AF-A0A6J6GWW2-F1
#
_entry.id   AF-A0A6J6GWW2-F1
#
_cell.length_a   1.000
_cell.length_b   1.000
_cell.length_c   1.000
_cell.angle_alpha   90.00
_cell.angle_beta   90.00
_cell.angle_gamma   90.00
#
_symmetry.space_group_name_H-M   'P 1'
#
loop_
_entity.id
_entity.type
_entity.pdbx_description
1 polymer ?
#
loop_
_entity_poly.entity_id
_entity_poly.type
_entity_poly.pdbx_seq_one_letter_code
_entity_poly.pdbx_strand_id
1 'polypeptide(L)'
;MDSTNFTPPARRSMTDEEITNALGNAQADEAGITSAMELLETQAQLRDIEKMEFSSWVLEMERIGTPKALLAVENANRAQKGLEPLNELPQTQPNLAPIDDVVSHLNNLYASQATPQVTPIAEPDVEEPVFETPIVGEPEHAESPLEEPVAEEPVIEAPVIVESISVVEVQPESVADDFDEFDRLLAADTVVGAEDEITALEEELVQEIVSAPVAAFDSLTVIESDPGVDFVQESAIEEIKLESTPKLNRRSRASSQFWAWLGLSGSVLPLGLAYFVSKTGLTYSQAVLAIFLGVLASGLVIAVGALAGKRSGLPTLLLSRAPFGVYGNAAPAAVLTVVRFFWSAAILVALLTLGRNVLHVDSLTAVSNTNNIYLYAAALVLIAGAITLAIFGGRILFRAQQAVGLVGVAVAIALIAVTANTFSLQDLLAQPTSSWNTAFGVAVLTFCVYGLAWTSAGADFARKLSTNARGAAVVGWGALALVVVPTIVASYGLALISTNHADTAPWLSYLLLGSASISGIVILAMSLYSSNLSLHSLGLKLKPAVAQPVIGLLVLALAGLGIYFIADVWKFTGDYAHIAAIPVAAWAGIFISDILIRRIAYHEISLSRGYGFYKSVNWVNLTGWLVATAAGFGFTYVDQAGFGWTGFIADQLVNQDFWKTTSFGIVIAFAFASLLPVALGIPRIKRQEAEVLAIEARRDDLKDIFGLVD
;
A
#
# COMPACT_ATOMS: atom_id res chain seq x y z
N MET A 1 -46.35 -37.19 2.51
CA MET A 1 -45.33 -36.23 2.97
C MET A 1 -46.08 -34.96 3.31
N ASP A 2 -46.09 -34.64 4.60
CA ASP A 2 -47.04 -33.74 5.26
C ASP A 2 -46.91 -32.28 4.83
N SER A 3 -48.02 -31.55 4.98
CA SER A 3 -48.26 -30.16 4.62
C SER A 3 -47.52 -29.12 5.49
N THR A 4 -46.34 -29.44 6.01
CA THR A 4 -45.59 -28.61 6.98
C THR A 4 -44.37 -27.88 6.38
N ASN A 5 -44.06 -28.05 5.09
CA ASN A 5 -42.76 -27.62 4.55
C ASN A 5 -42.57 -26.10 4.31
N PHE A 6 -43.57 -25.24 4.49
CA PHE A 6 -43.46 -23.81 4.16
C PHE A 6 -43.55 -22.86 5.37
N THR A 7 -43.48 -23.38 6.59
CA THR A 7 -43.47 -22.56 7.81
C THR A 7 -42.03 -22.27 8.24
N PRO A 8 -41.68 -21.00 8.54
CA PRO A 8 -40.34 -20.69 9.05
C PRO A 8 -40.10 -21.31 10.43
N PRO A 9 -38.84 -21.59 10.80
CA PRO A 9 -38.50 -22.04 12.15
C PRO A 9 -39.01 -21.07 13.23
N ALA A 10 -39.53 -21.62 14.33
CA ALA A 10 -40.03 -20.83 15.44
C ALA A 10 -38.88 -20.22 16.26
N ARG A 11 -39.06 -18.99 16.73
CA ARG A 11 -38.11 -18.32 17.62
C ARG A 11 -38.15 -18.97 19.02
N ARG A 12 -36.97 -19.29 19.55
CA ARG A 12 -36.70 -19.83 20.89
C ARG A 12 -36.02 -18.79 21.81
N SER A 13 -35.38 -17.78 21.22
CA SER A 13 -34.72 -16.68 21.91
C SER A 13 -35.75 -15.68 22.43
N MET A 14 -35.44 -15.13 23.60
CA MET A 14 -36.24 -14.09 24.23
C MET A 14 -36.23 -12.83 23.35
N THR A 15 -37.37 -12.14 23.37
CA THR A 15 -37.50 -10.81 22.77
C THR A 15 -36.65 -9.80 23.54
N ASP A 16 -36.31 -8.67 22.89
CA ASP A 16 -35.48 -7.65 23.54
C ASP A 16 -36.18 -7.04 24.77
N GLU A 17 -37.51 -7.01 24.79
CA GLU A 17 -38.31 -6.58 25.94
C GLU A 17 -38.23 -7.58 27.10
N GLU A 18 -38.34 -8.88 26.81
CA GLU A 18 -38.18 -9.94 27.82
C GLU A 18 -36.76 -9.99 28.39
N ILE A 19 -35.73 -9.79 27.56
CA ILE A 19 -34.34 -9.69 28.02
C ILE A 19 -34.16 -8.46 28.90
N THR A 20 -34.73 -7.32 28.52
CA THR A 20 -34.65 -6.09 29.31
C THR A 20 -35.32 -6.25 30.67
N ASN A 21 -36.48 -6.91 30.72
CA ASN A 21 -37.18 -7.23 31.96
C ASN A 21 -36.42 -8.25 32.81
N ALA A 22 -35.80 -9.27 32.20
CA ALA A 22 -34.98 -10.25 32.89
C ALA A 22 -33.73 -9.63 33.52
N LEU A 23 -33.07 -8.71 32.79
CA LEU A 23 -31.90 -7.97 33.27
C LEU A 23 -32.27 -6.93 34.33
N GLY A 24 -33.44 -6.28 34.21
CA GLY A 24 -33.94 -5.32 35.20
C GLY A 24 -34.27 -5.96 36.56
N ASN A 25 -34.53 -7.27 36.58
CA ASN A 25 -34.79 -8.03 37.80
C ASN A 25 -33.51 -8.61 38.45
N ALA A 26 -32.35 -8.50 37.81
CA ALA A 26 -31.08 -8.98 38.36
C ALA A 26 -30.58 -8.05 39.47
N GLN A 27 -30.16 -8.62 40.60
CA GLN A 27 -29.58 -7.85 41.72
C GLN A 27 -28.20 -7.28 41.33
N ALA A 28 -27.83 -6.12 41.88
CA ALA A 28 -26.57 -5.43 41.58
C ALA A 28 -25.35 -6.03 42.32
N ASP A 29 -25.45 -7.26 42.80
CA ASP A 29 -24.37 -8.00 43.43
C ASP A 29 -23.58 -8.83 42.40
N GLU A 30 -22.40 -9.31 42.80
CA GLU A 30 -21.50 -10.05 41.91
C GLU A 30 -22.17 -11.31 41.32
N ALA A 31 -23.03 -11.98 42.11
CA ALA A 31 -23.84 -13.11 41.67
C ALA A 31 -24.89 -12.69 40.62
N GLY A 32 -25.61 -11.59 40.82
CA GLY A 32 -26.57 -11.07 39.85
C GLY A 32 -25.93 -10.67 38.52
N ILE A 33 -24.75 -10.04 38.55
CA ILE A 33 -24.00 -9.67 37.33
C ILE A 33 -23.57 -10.92 36.55
N THR A 34 -23.04 -11.95 37.23
CA THR A 34 -22.68 -13.21 36.55
C THR A 34 -23.88 -13.92 35.92
N SER A 35 -25.02 -13.95 36.61
CA SER A 35 -26.26 -14.53 36.06
C SER A 35 -26.79 -13.76 34.85
N ALA A 36 -26.65 -12.42 34.85
CA ALA A 36 -27.03 -11.57 33.73
C ALA A 36 -26.11 -11.80 32.51
N MET A 37 -24.81 -11.99 32.74
CA MET A 37 -23.86 -12.35 31.68
C MET A 37 -24.17 -13.72 31.07
N GLU A 38 -24.44 -14.74 31.91
CA GLU A 38 -24.79 -16.08 31.45
C GLU A 38 -26.09 -16.10 30.65
N LEU A 39 -27.11 -15.33 31.09
CA LEU A 39 -28.35 -15.15 30.35
C LEU A 39 -28.08 -14.52 28.98
N LEU A 40 -27.29 -13.44 28.91
CA LEU A 40 -26.95 -12.77 27.65
C LEU A 40 -26.18 -13.68 26.70
N GLU A 41 -25.22 -14.46 27.22
CA GLU A 41 -24.45 -15.41 26.42
C GLU A 41 -25.34 -16.53 25.87
N THR A 42 -26.23 -17.08 26.70
CA THR A 42 -27.20 -18.10 26.28
C THR A 42 -28.15 -17.57 25.21
N GLN A 43 -28.64 -16.34 25.38
CA GLN A 43 -29.51 -15.70 24.38
C GLN A 43 -28.78 -15.38 23.07
N ALA A 44 -27.48 -15.02 23.13
CA ALA A 44 -26.66 -14.83 21.93
C ALA A 44 -26.48 -16.14 21.17
N GLN A 45 -26.16 -17.24 21.86
CA GLN A 45 -26.02 -18.57 21.26
C GLN A 45 -27.34 -19.05 20.61
N LEU A 46 -28.49 -18.85 21.27
CA LEU A 46 -29.79 -19.21 20.71
C LEU A 46 -30.11 -18.43 19.43
N ARG A 47 -29.78 -17.13 19.39
CA ARG A 47 -29.97 -16.30 18.18
C ARG A 47 -29.08 -16.75 17.03
N ASP A 48 -27.86 -17.19 17.31
CA ASP A 48 -26.95 -17.71 16.27
C ASP A 48 -27.47 -19.03 15.70
N ILE A 49 -27.98 -19.95 16.54
CA ILE A 49 -28.61 -21.20 16.11
C ILE A 49 -29.86 -20.91 15.27
N GLU A 50 -30.72 -20.00 15.71
CA GLU A 50 -31.92 -19.61 14.96
C GLU A 50 -31.60 -19.02 13.59
N LYS A 51 -30.55 -18.19 13.52
CA LYS A 51 -30.10 -17.61 12.26
C LYS A 51 -29.60 -18.69 11.30
N MET A 52 -28.88 -19.68 11.81
CA MET A 52 -28.45 -20.85 11.02
C MET A 52 -29.66 -21.66 10.53
N GLU A 53 -30.60 -22.00 11.41
CA GLU A 53 -31.82 -22.74 11.03
C GLU A 53 -32.66 -21.97 10.02
N PHE A 54 -32.86 -20.67 10.22
CA PHE A 54 -33.58 -19.82 9.27
C PHE A 54 -32.89 -19.79 7.91
N SER A 55 -31.56 -19.64 7.88
CA SER A 55 -30.81 -19.66 6.62
C SER A 55 -30.91 -21.01 5.90
N SER A 56 -30.87 -22.13 6.64
CA SER A 56 -31.04 -23.46 6.07
C SER A 56 -32.45 -23.68 5.50
N TRP A 57 -33.47 -23.14 6.19
CA TRP A 57 -34.85 -23.18 5.72
C TRP A 57 -35.03 -22.32 4.46
N VAL A 58 -34.47 -21.11 4.40
CA VAL A 58 -34.51 -20.26 3.19
C VAL A 58 -33.86 -20.97 2.01
N LEU A 59 -32.69 -21.57 2.20
CA LEU A 59 -32.00 -22.34 1.16
C LEU A 59 -32.86 -23.53 0.68
N GLU A 60 -33.53 -24.24 1.59
CA GLU A 60 -34.42 -25.34 1.20
C GLU A 60 -35.65 -24.82 0.44
N MET A 61 -36.21 -23.67 0.82
CA MET A 61 -37.36 -23.06 0.12
C MET A 61 -36.97 -22.58 -1.28
N GLU A 62 -35.79 -21.96 -1.43
CA GLU A 62 -35.23 -21.57 -2.72
C GLU A 62 -34.92 -22.80 -3.59
N ARG A 63 -34.41 -23.89 -2.98
CA ARG A 63 -34.19 -25.18 -3.67
C ARG A 63 -35.49 -25.81 -4.16
N ILE A 64 -36.56 -25.74 -3.37
CA ILE A 64 -37.89 -26.23 -3.78
C ILE A 64 -38.43 -25.41 -4.97
N GLY A 65 -38.15 -24.11 -5.03
CA GLY A 65 -38.39 -23.25 -6.20
C GLY A 65 -39.87 -23.04 -6.60
N THR A 66 -40.82 -23.62 -5.84
CA THR A 66 -42.25 -23.44 -6.13
C THR A 66 -42.73 -22.03 -5.76
N PRO A 67 -43.75 -21.48 -6.44
CA PRO A 67 -44.29 -20.14 -6.11
C PRO A 67 -44.72 -19.99 -4.64
N LYS A 68 -45.19 -21.08 -4.03
CA LYS A 68 -45.56 -21.11 -2.60
C LYS A 68 -44.34 -21.06 -1.67
N ALA A 69 -43.23 -21.69 -2.05
CA ALA A 69 -41.98 -21.66 -1.27
C ALA A 69 -41.35 -20.27 -1.27
N LEU A 70 -41.25 -19.65 -2.45
CA LEU A 70 -40.72 -18.30 -2.60
C LEU A 70 -41.61 -17.26 -1.91
N LEU A 71 -42.93 -17.43 -1.94
CA LEU A 71 -43.88 -16.60 -1.20
C LEU A 71 -43.71 -16.74 0.32
N ALA A 72 -43.42 -17.95 0.81
CA ALA A 72 -43.14 -18.18 2.23
C ALA A 72 -41.86 -17.47 2.69
N VAL A 73 -40.80 -17.50 1.89
CA VAL A 73 -39.54 -16.77 2.16
C VAL A 73 -39.78 -15.27 2.17
N GLU A 74 -40.50 -14.74 1.19
CA GLU A 74 -40.82 -13.32 1.13
C GLU A 74 -41.68 -12.88 2.33
N ASN A 75 -42.68 -13.67 2.70
CA ASN A 75 -43.50 -13.39 3.88
C ASN A 75 -42.71 -13.49 5.20
N ALA A 76 -41.74 -14.40 5.30
CA ALA A 76 -40.84 -14.47 6.45
C ALA A 76 -39.92 -13.24 6.55
N ASN A 77 -39.38 -12.78 5.42
CA ASN A 77 -38.58 -11.55 5.34
C ASN A 77 -39.41 -10.29 5.66
N ARG A 78 -40.67 -10.26 5.23
CA ARG A 78 -41.62 -9.18 5.53
C ARG A 78 -41.99 -9.16 7.00
N ALA A 79 -42.22 -10.32 7.62
CA ALA A 79 -42.47 -10.44 9.05
C ALA A 79 -41.28 -9.90 9.89
N GLN A 80 -40.04 -10.19 9.50
CA GLN A 80 -38.85 -9.61 10.15
C GLN A 80 -38.77 -8.08 10.02
N LYS A 81 -39.33 -7.51 8.95
CA LYS A 81 -39.40 -6.06 8.70
C LYS A 81 -40.69 -5.41 9.24
N GLY A 82 -41.57 -6.16 9.90
CA GLY A 82 -42.86 -5.66 10.40
C GLY A 82 -43.88 -5.31 9.31
N LEU A 83 -43.75 -5.89 8.11
CA LEU A 83 -44.63 -5.65 6.98
C LEU A 83 -45.72 -6.73 6.86
N GLU A 84 -46.90 -6.37 6.35
CA GLU A 84 -48.01 -7.32 6.17
C GLU A 84 -47.66 -8.42 5.14
N PRO A 85 -48.14 -9.66 5.33
CA PRO A 85 -47.90 -10.77 4.39
C PRO A 85 -48.52 -10.50 3.02
N LEU A 86 -47.85 -10.96 1.97
CA LEU A 86 -48.35 -10.98 0.61
C LEU A 86 -49.13 -12.27 0.33
N ASN A 87 -50.20 -12.15 -0.45
CA ASN A 87 -51.00 -13.29 -0.91
C ASN A 87 -50.46 -13.91 -2.21
N GLU A 88 -49.74 -13.12 -3.02
CA GLU A 88 -49.09 -13.55 -4.27
C GLU A 88 -47.74 -12.82 -4.45
N LEU A 89 -46.78 -13.47 -5.13
CA LEU A 89 -45.51 -12.83 -5.47
C LEU A 89 -45.75 -11.71 -6.50
N PRO A 90 -45.11 -10.54 -6.36
CA PRO A 90 -45.21 -9.49 -7.36
C PRO A 90 -44.74 -10.03 -8.71
N GLN A 91 -45.58 -9.95 -9.76
CA GLN A 91 -45.17 -10.41 -11.08
C GLN A 91 -43.97 -9.60 -11.55
N THR A 92 -42.88 -10.28 -11.86
CA THR A 92 -41.74 -9.72 -12.59
C THR A 92 -42.26 -9.12 -13.88
N GLN A 93 -41.96 -7.83 -14.13
CA GLN A 93 -42.32 -7.17 -15.38
C GLN A 93 -41.88 -8.05 -16.56
N PRO A 94 -42.73 -8.26 -17.58
CA PRO A 94 -42.37 -9.09 -18.71
C PRO A 94 -41.15 -8.50 -19.42
N ASN A 95 -40.23 -9.40 -19.79
CA ASN A 95 -39.05 -9.11 -20.61
C ASN A 95 -39.47 -8.29 -21.84
N LEU A 96 -39.20 -6.99 -21.82
CA LEU A 96 -39.38 -6.13 -22.99
C LEU A 96 -38.40 -6.61 -24.06
N ALA A 97 -38.92 -6.86 -25.26
CA ALA A 97 -38.10 -7.21 -26.42
C ALA A 97 -37.01 -6.15 -26.66
N PRO A 98 -35.87 -6.50 -27.30
CA PRO A 98 -34.76 -5.58 -27.51
C PRO A 98 -35.25 -4.30 -28.19
N ILE A 99 -34.88 -3.14 -27.63
CA ILE A 99 -35.19 -1.85 -28.25
C ILE A 99 -34.22 -1.67 -29.42
N ASP A 100 -34.71 -1.92 -30.64
CA ASP A 100 -33.91 -1.91 -31.87
C ASP A 100 -33.34 -0.51 -32.22
N ASP A 101 -33.87 0.57 -31.65
CA ASP A 101 -33.31 1.92 -31.83
C ASP A 101 -33.42 2.77 -30.55
N VAL A 102 -32.36 2.69 -29.74
CA VAL A 102 -32.18 3.39 -28.46
C VAL A 102 -32.24 4.92 -28.61
N VAL A 103 -31.86 5.47 -29.78
CA VAL A 103 -31.81 6.92 -30.00
C VAL A 103 -33.21 7.49 -30.20
N SER A 104 -34.07 6.79 -30.94
CA SER A 104 -35.47 7.19 -31.13
C SER A 104 -36.26 7.18 -29.81
N HIS A 105 -35.99 6.19 -28.95
CA HIS A 105 -36.64 6.04 -27.65
C HIS A 105 -36.23 7.15 -26.67
N LEU A 106 -34.94 7.51 -26.63
CA LEU A 106 -34.45 8.63 -25.83
C LEU A 106 -34.99 9.97 -26.33
N ASN A 107 -35.05 10.20 -27.64
CA ASN A 107 -35.61 11.44 -28.19
C ASN A 107 -37.09 11.62 -27.86
N ASN A 108 -37.88 10.54 -27.84
CA ASN A 108 -39.28 10.60 -27.43
C ASN A 108 -39.44 10.83 -25.92
N LEU A 109 -38.53 10.32 -25.08
CA LEU A 109 -38.50 10.58 -23.64
C LEU A 109 -38.10 12.03 -23.31
N TYR A 110 -37.18 12.62 -24.08
CA TYR A 110 -36.84 14.04 -23.91
C TYR A 110 -37.94 14.97 -24.45
N ALA A 111 -38.63 14.57 -25.52
CA ALA A 111 -39.74 15.35 -26.07
C ALA A 111 -40.96 15.38 -25.13
N SER A 112 -41.20 14.33 -24.33
CA SER A 112 -42.33 14.26 -23.40
C SER A 112 -42.12 15.03 -22.09
N GLN A 113 -40.88 15.47 -21.79
CA GLN A 113 -40.58 16.30 -20.62
C GLN A 113 -40.72 17.81 -20.89
N ALA A 114 -40.91 18.22 -22.15
CA ALA A 114 -40.98 19.61 -22.55
C ALA A 114 -42.41 20.07 -22.88
N THR A 115 -43.31 20.09 -21.89
CA THR A 115 -44.50 20.96 -21.92
C THR A 115 -45.18 21.07 -20.55
N PRO A 116 -45.16 22.24 -19.89
CA PRO A 116 -46.15 22.59 -18.90
C PRO A 116 -47.31 23.32 -19.61
N GLN A 117 -48.50 22.72 -19.60
CA GLN A 117 -49.75 23.42 -19.92
C GLN A 117 -50.12 24.36 -18.77
N VAL A 118 -50.46 25.60 -19.13
CA VAL A 118 -50.92 26.69 -18.25
C VAL A 118 -52.44 26.63 -18.09
N THR A 119 -52.94 26.75 -16.85
CA THR A 119 -54.27 27.30 -16.52
C THR A 119 -54.25 28.00 -15.15
N PRO A 120 -55.10 29.02 -14.90
CA PRO A 120 -54.68 30.25 -14.19
C PRO A 120 -55.51 30.68 -12.94
N ILE A 121 -55.01 31.76 -12.28
CA ILE A 121 -55.64 32.73 -11.31
C ILE A 121 -55.66 32.26 -9.82
N ALA A 122 -55.27 33.00 -8.76
CA ALA A 122 -55.36 34.44 -8.42
C ALA A 122 -54.26 34.96 -7.44
N GLU A 123 -53.90 36.26 -7.56
CA GLU A 123 -53.25 37.15 -6.55
C GLU A 123 -54.30 37.81 -5.62
N PRO A 124 -53.98 38.60 -4.55
CA PRO A 124 -52.73 39.30 -4.16
C PRO A 124 -52.36 39.06 -2.64
N ASP A 125 -51.38 39.67 -1.94
CA ASP A 125 -51.04 41.08 -1.77
C ASP A 125 -49.80 41.29 -0.83
N VAL A 126 -49.12 42.45 -0.99
CA VAL A 126 -48.48 43.32 0.05
C VAL A 126 -46.98 43.18 0.48
N GLU A 127 -46.22 44.22 0.05
CA GLU A 127 -45.24 45.14 0.72
C GLU A 127 -43.80 44.76 1.12
N GLU A 128 -42.85 45.55 0.59
CA GLU A 128 -41.50 45.86 1.15
C GLU A 128 -41.60 46.96 2.25
N PRO A 129 -40.60 47.11 3.15
CA PRO A 129 -39.66 48.25 2.97
C PRO A 129 -38.22 48.13 3.56
N VAL A 130 -37.31 48.83 2.86
CA VAL A 130 -36.15 49.72 3.18
C VAL A 130 -35.53 49.85 4.61
N PHE A 131 -34.17 49.92 4.58
CA PHE A 131 -33.08 50.41 5.47
C PHE A 131 -33.32 51.32 6.71
N GLU A 132 -32.45 51.16 7.73
CA GLU A 132 -31.71 52.26 8.41
C GLU A 132 -30.51 51.80 9.29
N THR A 133 -29.48 52.64 9.41
CA THR A 133 -28.24 52.52 10.21
C THR A 133 -28.31 53.29 11.55
N PRO A 134 -27.39 53.04 12.52
CA PRO A 134 -26.84 54.15 13.32
C PRO A 134 -25.31 54.12 13.55
N ILE A 135 -24.82 55.24 14.10
CA ILE A 135 -23.46 55.84 14.08
C ILE A 135 -22.81 55.89 15.49
N VAL A 136 -21.48 55.63 15.51
CA VAL A 136 -20.33 56.15 16.32
C VAL A 136 -20.29 56.12 17.87
N GLY A 137 -19.11 55.68 18.38
CA GLY A 137 -18.50 56.03 19.68
C GLY A 137 -17.02 55.62 19.75
N GLU A 138 -16.16 56.58 20.09
CA GLU A 138 -14.68 56.72 20.07
C GLU A 138 -13.86 55.82 21.02
N PRO A 139 -12.51 55.75 20.87
CA PRO A 139 -11.67 55.90 22.08
C PRO A 139 -10.41 56.79 21.92
N GLU A 140 -10.12 57.49 23.02
CA GLU A 140 -8.95 58.34 23.29
C GLU A 140 -7.69 57.58 23.75
N HIS A 141 -6.56 58.28 23.54
CA HIS A 141 -5.18 58.15 24.04
C HIS A 141 -4.86 57.36 25.32
N ALA A 142 -3.69 56.68 25.33
CA ALA A 142 -2.62 56.92 26.32
C ALA A 142 -1.27 56.28 25.90
N GLU A 143 -0.19 57.03 26.13
CA GLU A 143 1.23 56.79 25.85
C GLU A 143 1.94 55.89 26.89
N SER A 144 2.96 55.13 26.43
CA SER A 144 4.33 54.82 26.95
C SER A 144 4.65 54.73 28.48
N PRO A 145 5.89 54.37 28.91
CA PRO A 145 7.03 53.67 28.30
C PRO A 145 7.61 52.56 29.24
N LEU A 146 8.75 51.92 28.87
CA LEU A 146 9.99 51.88 29.69
C LEU A 146 11.10 51.03 29.00
N GLU A 147 12.22 51.69 28.74
CA GLU A 147 13.53 51.16 28.33
C GLU A 147 14.38 50.74 29.56
N GLU A 148 15.18 49.66 29.36
CA GLU A 148 16.59 49.38 29.81
C GLU A 148 17.01 49.59 31.31
N PRO A 149 18.23 49.19 31.81
CA PRO A 149 19.44 48.62 31.15
C PRO A 149 20.18 47.45 31.88
N VAL A 150 21.14 46.85 31.15
CA VAL A 150 22.55 46.44 31.46
C VAL A 150 22.96 45.95 32.87
N ALA A 151 23.65 44.78 32.93
CA ALA A 151 24.84 44.57 33.78
C ALA A 151 25.68 43.32 33.35
N GLU A 152 27.00 43.48 33.37
CA GLU A 152 28.08 42.55 32.98
C GLU A 152 28.57 41.61 34.11
N GLU A 153 29.08 40.42 33.71
CA GLU A 153 30.24 39.62 34.20
C GLU A 153 30.35 39.16 35.70
N PRO A 154 31.14 38.09 36.09
CA PRO A 154 32.38 37.61 35.45
C PRO A 154 32.69 36.08 35.45
N VAL A 155 33.86 35.81 34.86
CA VAL A 155 34.70 34.61 34.75
C VAL A 155 35.03 33.89 36.07
N ILE A 156 35.05 32.54 36.06
CA ILE A 156 35.87 31.68 36.95
C ILE A 156 36.38 30.45 36.16
N GLU A 157 37.69 30.18 36.29
CA GLU A 157 38.46 29.07 35.70
C GLU A 157 38.47 27.76 36.54
N ALA A 158 38.63 26.63 35.81
CA ALA A 158 39.42 25.41 36.12
C ALA A 158 38.91 24.39 37.18
N PRO A 159 39.33 23.09 37.16
CA PRO A 159 40.47 22.53 36.41
C PRO A 159 40.27 21.21 35.64
N VAL A 160 41.28 21.01 34.80
CA VAL A 160 41.82 19.82 34.13
C VAL A 160 41.86 18.57 35.02
N ILE A 161 41.40 17.43 34.49
CA ILE A 161 41.81 16.10 34.93
C ILE A 161 42.50 15.40 33.76
N VAL A 162 43.79 15.12 33.97
CA VAL A 162 44.64 14.28 33.15
C VAL A 162 44.38 12.84 33.58
N GLU A 163 43.91 11.99 32.68
CA GLU A 163 44.00 10.54 32.87
C GLU A 163 45.08 9.98 31.94
N SER A 164 46.07 9.42 32.61
CA SER A 164 47.29 8.83 32.07
C SER A 164 47.00 7.60 31.22
N ILE A 165 47.53 7.63 30.01
CA ILE A 165 47.71 6.46 29.15
C ILE A 165 48.72 5.53 29.81
N SER A 166 48.25 4.40 30.33
CA SER A 166 49.12 3.26 30.66
C SER A 166 49.31 2.40 29.42
N VAL A 167 50.53 2.45 28.88
CA VAL A 167 51.04 1.54 27.86
C VAL A 167 51.08 0.13 28.44
N VAL A 168 50.31 -0.79 27.87
CA VAL A 168 50.52 -2.23 28.05
C VAL A 168 51.22 -2.74 26.81
N GLU A 169 52.44 -3.21 27.02
CA GLU A 169 53.31 -3.88 26.08
C GLU A 169 52.68 -5.22 25.66
N VAL A 170 52.36 -5.36 24.37
CA VAL A 170 51.94 -6.63 23.78
C VAL A 170 53.18 -7.34 23.26
N GLN A 171 53.62 -8.38 23.96
CA GLN A 171 54.43 -9.45 23.38
C GLN A 171 53.51 -10.59 22.91
N PRO A 172 53.87 -11.29 21.82
CA PRO A 172 52.96 -12.21 21.13
C PRO A 172 53.03 -13.59 21.76
N GLU A 173 51.90 -14.24 22.03
CA GLU A 173 51.90 -15.68 22.25
C GLU A 173 50.68 -16.40 21.64
N SER A 174 51.06 -17.42 20.86
CA SER A 174 50.37 -18.59 20.30
C SER A 174 48.86 -18.57 20.08
N VAL A 175 48.51 -18.53 18.79
CA VAL A 175 47.28 -19.07 18.21
C VAL A 175 47.24 -20.59 18.37
N ALA A 176 46.26 -21.10 19.12
CA ALA A 176 45.61 -22.39 18.90
C ALA A 176 44.38 -22.50 19.84
N ASP A 177 43.28 -23.04 19.32
CA ASP A 177 42.05 -23.45 20.01
C ASP A 177 41.03 -22.37 20.45
N ASP A 178 40.58 -21.52 19.52
CA ASP A 178 39.32 -20.77 19.71
C ASP A 178 38.38 -20.76 18.48
N PHE A 179 38.59 -21.71 17.54
CA PHE A 179 37.71 -21.87 16.38
C PHE A 179 36.50 -22.79 16.65
N ASP A 180 36.54 -23.64 17.69
CA ASP A 180 35.48 -24.63 17.93
C ASP A 180 34.26 -24.07 18.70
N GLU A 181 34.38 -22.95 19.42
CA GLU A 181 33.25 -22.36 20.16
C GLU A 181 32.45 -21.36 19.30
N PHE A 182 33.08 -20.71 18.31
CA PHE A 182 32.41 -19.86 17.33
C PHE A 182 31.62 -20.68 16.29
N ASP A 183 32.17 -21.82 15.84
CA ASP A 183 31.47 -22.75 14.95
C ASP A 183 30.31 -23.46 15.64
N ARG A 184 30.40 -23.73 16.96
CA ARG A 184 29.25 -24.21 17.76
C ARG A 184 28.14 -23.17 17.91
N LEU A 185 28.47 -21.87 18.00
CA LEU A 185 27.49 -20.79 18.07
C LEU A 185 26.83 -20.49 16.71
N LEU A 186 27.52 -20.75 15.60
CA LEU A 186 26.94 -20.72 14.25
C LEU A 186 26.09 -21.97 13.93
N ALA A 187 26.44 -23.12 14.49
CA ALA A 187 25.65 -24.35 14.36
C ALA A 187 24.38 -24.37 15.22
N ALA A 188 24.24 -23.45 16.19
CA ALA A 188 23.07 -23.38 17.08
C ALA A 188 21.91 -22.50 16.55
N ASP A 189 22.02 -21.91 15.35
CA ASP A 189 20.93 -21.14 14.71
C ASP A 189 20.48 -21.74 13.35
N THR A 190 20.79 -23.01 13.10
CA THR A 190 20.28 -23.76 11.94
C THR A 190 18.85 -24.27 12.18
N VAL A 191 17.89 -23.37 12.42
CA VAL A 191 16.45 -23.67 12.23
C VAL A 191 16.01 -23.33 10.79
N VAL A 192 16.92 -22.81 9.96
CA VAL A 192 16.69 -22.64 8.51
C VAL A 192 16.68 -23.98 7.75
N GLY A 193 17.22 -25.05 8.33
CA GLY A 193 17.30 -26.38 7.68
C GLY A 193 16.07 -27.28 7.84
N ALA A 194 15.22 -27.05 8.85
CA ALA A 194 14.04 -27.90 9.08
C ALA A 194 12.97 -27.74 7.98
N GLU A 195 12.92 -26.58 7.32
CA GLU A 195 12.06 -26.35 6.15
C GLU A 195 12.60 -27.04 4.89
N ASP A 196 13.94 -27.15 4.77
CA ASP A 196 14.65 -27.68 3.61
C ASP A 196 14.64 -29.22 3.56
N GLU A 197 14.67 -29.89 4.72
CA GLU A 197 14.53 -31.36 4.79
C GLU A 197 13.09 -31.83 4.51
N ILE A 198 12.08 -31.05 4.95
CA ILE A 198 10.67 -31.37 4.71
C ILE A 198 10.29 -31.12 3.23
N THR A 199 10.84 -30.07 2.60
CA THR A 199 10.59 -29.82 1.16
C THR A 199 11.29 -30.80 0.24
N ALA A 200 12.47 -31.33 0.60
CA ALA A 200 13.14 -32.37 -0.18
C ALA A 200 12.37 -33.70 -0.16
N LEU A 201 11.81 -34.08 1.00
CA LEU A 201 10.95 -35.27 1.13
C LEU A 201 9.62 -35.11 0.39
N GLU A 202 9.02 -33.91 0.37
CA GLU A 202 7.83 -33.63 -0.43
C GLU A 202 8.11 -33.60 -1.95
N GLU A 203 9.26 -33.09 -2.39
CA GLU A 203 9.67 -33.16 -3.80
C GLU A 203 9.95 -34.59 -4.27
N GLU A 204 10.53 -35.44 -3.40
CA GLU A 204 10.76 -36.85 -3.68
C GLU A 204 9.43 -37.62 -3.77
N LEU A 205 8.47 -37.32 -2.87
CA LEU A 205 7.11 -37.90 -2.91
C LEU A 205 6.32 -37.49 -4.16
N VAL A 206 6.47 -36.23 -4.60
CA VAL A 206 5.83 -35.73 -5.83
C VAL A 206 6.48 -36.33 -7.08
N GLN A 207 7.80 -36.57 -7.07
CA GLN A 207 8.47 -37.30 -8.15
C GLN A 207 8.04 -38.77 -8.23
N GLU A 208 7.80 -39.41 -7.09
CA GLU A 208 7.30 -40.78 -7.03
C GLU A 208 5.88 -40.89 -7.63
N ILE A 209 4.99 -39.92 -7.34
CA ILE A 209 3.65 -39.82 -7.92
C ILE A 209 3.67 -39.56 -9.44
N VAL A 210 4.64 -38.78 -9.93
CA VAL A 210 4.79 -38.46 -11.38
C VAL A 210 5.40 -39.61 -12.18
N SER A 211 6.02 -40.60 -11.53
CA SER A 211 6.63 -41.76 -12.18
C SER A 211 5.66 -42.91 -12.49
N ALA A 212 4.41 -42.82 -12.05
CA ALA A 212 3.37 -43.80 -12.39
C ALA A 212 2.97 -43.69 -13.89
N PRO A 213 2.83 -44.82 -14.62
CA PRO A 213 2.57 -44.79 -16.05
C PRO A 213 1.21 -44.12 -16.36
N VAL A 214 1.27 -43.10 -17.23
CA VAL A 214 0.18 -42.21 -17.67
C VAL A 214 -0.99 -42.92 -18.36
N ALA A 215 -0.92 -44.25 -18.55
CA ALA A 215 -1.93 -45.02 -19.28
C ALA A 215 -3.14 -45.49 -18.43
N ALA A 216 -3.26 -45.11 -17.15
CA ALA A 216 -4.36 -45.53 -16.27
C ALA A 216 -5.34 -44.40 -15.87
N PHE A 217 -5.16 -43.17 -16.35
CA PHE A 217 -6.01 -42.03 -15.98
C PHE A 217 -6.71 -41.33 -17.15
N ASP A 218 -6.63 -41.91 -18.36
CA ASP A 218 -7.38 -41.39 -19.49
C ASP A 218 -8.85 -41.81 -19.37
N SER A 219 -9.75 -40.81 -19.28
CA SER A 219 -11.21 -40.87 -19.20
C SER A 219 -11.89 -40.98 -17.82
N LEU A 220 -11.51 -40.12 -16.88
CA LEU A 220 -12.44 -39.65 -15.83
C LEU A 220 -12.48 -38.12 -15.80
N THR A 221 -13.16 -37.53 -16.78
CA THR A 221 -13.80 -36.23 -16.56
C THR A 221 -14.96 -36.44 -15.60
N VAL A 222 -14.67 -36.46 -14.29
CA VAL A 222 -15.67 -36.22 -13.26
C VAL A 222 -15.96 -34.72 -13.31
N ILE A 223 -16.85 -34.33 -14.22
CA ILE A 223 -17.68 -33.15 -13.99
C ILE A 223 -18.83 -33.66 -13.14
N GLU A 224 -18.56 -33.87 -11.85
CA GLU A 224 -19.62 -33.85 -10.86
C GLU A 224 -19.95 -32.38 -10.66
N SER A 225 -20.81 -31.85 -11.53
CA SER A 225 -21.55 -30.64 -11.22
C SER A 225 -22.49 -31.01 -10.07
N ASP A 226 -21.99 -30.93 -8.83
CA ASP A 226 -22.84 -30.94 -7.65
C ASP A 226 -23.85 -29.79 -7.82
N PRO A 227 -25.16 -30.06 -7.94
CA PRO A 227 -26.18 -29.03 -8.15
C PRO A 227 -26.30 -28.03 -6.97
N GLY A 228 -25.51 -28.20 -5.90
CA GLY A 228 -25.49 -27.33 -4.72
C GLY A 228 -24.22 -26.50 -4.51
N VAL A 229 -23.17 -26.66 -5.33
CA VAL A 229 -21.94 -25.86 -5.21
C VAL A 229 -21.86 -24.88 -6.36
N ASP A 230 -22.34 -23.67 -6.12
CA ASP A 230 -21.97 -22.53 -6.95
C ASP A 230 -20.46 -22.32 -6.78
N PHE A 231 -19.68 -22.74 -7.78
CA PHE A 231 -18.33 -22.25 -7.94
C PHE A 231 -18.47 -20.75 -8.15
N VAL A 232 -18.25 -19.97 -7.08
CA VAL A 232 -18.29 -18.50 -7.13
C VAL A 232 -17.44 -18.08 -8.33
N GLN A 233 -18.11 -17.61 -9.38
CA GLN A 233 -17.43 -17.01 -10.51
C GLN A 233 -16.59 -15.88 -9.92
N GLU A 234 -15.27 -16.03 -10.00
CA GLU A 234 -14.35 -15.06 -9.44
C GLU A 234 -14.61 -13.73 -10.16
N SER A 235 -15.20 -12.76 -9.44
CA SER A 235 -15.57 -11.46 -9.99
C SER A 235 -14.36 -10.83 -10.69
N ALA A 236 -14.57 -10.28 -11.89
CA ALA A 236 -13.53 -9.55 -12.61
C ALA A 236 -13.04 -8.32 -11.83
N ILE A 237 -13.89 -7.75 -10.97
CA ILE A 237 -13.55 -6.68 -10.03
C ILE A 237 -13.13 -7.30 -8.70
N GLU A 238 -11.91 -7.02 -8.26
CA GLU A 238 -11.45 -7.47 -6.95
C GLU A 238 -12.23 -6.81 -5.80
N GLU A 239 -12.87 -7.61 -4.96
CA GLU A 239 -13.48 -7.12 -3.74
C GLU A 239 -12.38 -6.87 -2.69
N ILE A 240 -12.21 -5.62 -2.27
CA ILE A 240 -11.25 -5.28 -1.22
C ILE A 240 -11.85 -5.63 0.13
N LYS A 241 -11.47 -6.80 0.66
CA LYS A 241 -11.77 -7.21 2.03
C LYS A 241 -10.57 -6.95 2.93
N LEU A 242 -10.85 -6.54 4.16
CA LEU A 242 -9.85 -6.40 5.23
C LEU A 242 -9.56 -7.75 5.92
N GLU A 243 -10.33 -8.78 5.60
CA GLU A 243 -10.08 -10.17 5.95
C GLU A 243 -9.05 -10.74 4.97
N SER A 244 -8.15 -11.61 5.44
CA SER A 244 -7.24 -12.26 4.49
C SER A 244 -8.02 -13.10 3.50
N THR A 245 -7.45 -13.23 2.31
CA THR A 245 -7.86 -14.30 1.42
C THR A 245 -7.64 -15.65 2.12
N PRO A 246 -8.62 -16.57 2.15
CA PRO A 246 -8.45 -17.88 2.77
C PRO A 246 -7.16 -18.54 2.28
N LYS A 247 -6.39 -19.18 3.18
CA LYS A 247 -5.08 -19.77 2.85
C LYS A 247 -5.14 -20.66 1.59
N LEU A 248 -6.23 -21.43 1.42
CA LEU A 248 -6.52 -22.31 0.27
C LEU A 248 -6.61 -21.59 -1.09
N ASN A 249 -6.99 -20.31 -1.10
CA ASN A 249 -7.11 -19.48 -2.30
C ASN A 249 -5.80 -18.77 -2.67
N ARG A 250 -4.78 -18.83 -1.79
CA ARG A 250 -3.48 -18.15 -1.99
C ARG A 250 -2.53 -19.11 -2.72
N ARG A 251 -2.57 -19.07 -4.06
CA ARG A 251 -1.83 -20.02 -4.92
C ARG A 251 -0.70 -19.40 -5.74
N SER A 252 -0.37 -18.11 -5.53
CA SER A 252 0.67 -17.46 -6.34
C SER A 252 2.07 -17.95 -5.96
N ARG A 253 2.91 -18.19 -6.96
CA ARG A 253 4.32 -18.60 -6.79
C ARG A 253 5.19 -17.40 -6.42
N ALA A 254 6.32 -17.65 -5.75
CA ALA A 254 7.30 -16.59 -5.40
C ALA A 254 7.77 -15.75 -6.60
N SER A 255 7.89 -16.36 -7.79
CA SER A 255 8.24 -15.68 -9.03
C SER A 255 7.23 -14.61 -9.46
N SER A 256 6.03 -14.57 -8.88
CA SER A 256 5.09 -13.47 -9.12
C SER A 256 5.65 -12.13 -8.64
N GLN A 257 6.56 -12.11 -7.66
CA GLN A 257 7.17 -10.86 -7.20
C GLN A 257 8.03 -10.23 -8.29
N PHE A 258 8.76 -11.03 -9.07
CA PHE A 258 9.50 -10.52 -10.21
C PHE A 258 8.56 -9.80 -11.19
N TRP A 259 7.46 -10.46 -11.54
CA TRP A 259 6.47 -9.95 -12.49
C TRP A 259 5.69 -8.74 -12.00
N ALA A 260 5.35 -8.69 -10.71
CA ALA A 260 4.61 -7.57 -10.12
C ALA A 260 5.42 -6.27 -10.17
N TRP A 261 6.75 -6.38 -10.01
CA TRP A 261 7.65 -5.23 -9.97
C TRP A 261 8.30 -4.92 -11.33
N LEU A 262 8.37 -5.89 -12.25
CA LEU A 262 8.99 -5.69 -13.57
C LEU A 262 8.31 -4.58 -14.39
N GLY A 263 6.98 -4.44 -14.29
CA GLY A 263 6.26 -3.37 -14.97
C GLY A 263 6.70 -1.96 -14.56
N LEU A 264 7.21 -1.81 -13.34
CA LEU A 264 7.80 -0.56 -12.84
C LEU A 264 9.29 -0.49 -13.16
N SER A 265 10.04 -1.55 -12.83
CA SER A 265 11.50 -1.53 -12.84
C SER A 265 12.13 -1.75 -14.22
N GLY A 266 11.44 -2.46 -15.11
CA GLY A 266 11.79 -2.63 -16.51
C GLY A 266 11.22 -1.54 -17.43
N SER A 267 10.49 -0.57 -16.89
CA SER A 267 9.92 0.55 -17.66
C SER A 267 10.99 1.59 -18.05
N VAL A 268 10.55 2.74 -18.56
CA VAL A 268 11.43 3.90 -18.79
C VAL A 268 11.84 4.63 -17.51
N LEU A 269 11.24 4.31 -16.35
CA LEU A 269 11.50 5.00 -15.09
C LEU A 269 13.00 5.02 -14.71
N PRO A 270 13.79 3.95 -14.88
CA PRO A 270 15.25 3.97 -14.67
C PRO A 270 16.01 4.88 -15.63
N LEU A 271 15.48 5.15 -16.82
CA LEU A 271 16.05 6.16 -17.72
C LEU A 271 15.83 7.58 -17.19
N GLY A 272 14.71 7.82 -16.50
CA GLY A 272 14.47 9.06 -15.77
C GLY A 272 15.48 9.28 -14.63
N LEU A 273 15.81 8.23 -13.88
CA LEU A 273 16.89 8.27 -12.88
C LEU A 273 18.24 8.56 -13.55
N ALA A 274 18.56 7.87 -14.64
CA ALA A 274 19.78 8.11 -15.40
C ALA A 274 19.90 9.57 -15.87
N TYR A 275 18.80 10.14 -16.36
CA TYR A 275 18.73 11.55 -16.74
C TYR A 275 19.04 12.47 -15.56
N PHE A 276 18.42 12.25 -14.40
CA PHE A 276 18.69 13.06 -13.21
C PHE A 276 20.16 12.96 -12.79
N VAL A 277 20.69 11.73 -12.70
CA VAL A 277 22.08 11.48 -12.29
C VAL A 277 23.08 12.10 -13.28
N SER A 278 22.77 12.14 -14.57
CA SER A 278 23.61 12.80 -15.58
C SER A 278 23.84 14.30 -15.32
N LYS A 279 22.96 14.95 -14.56
CA LYS A 279 23.06 16.38 -14.20
C LYS A 279 23.90 16.66 -12.95
N THR A 280 24.33 15.61 -12.24
CA THR A 280 25.07 15.75 -10.98
C THR A 280 26.57 15.96 -11.16
N GLY A 281 27.10 15.76 -12.38
CA GLY A 281 28.53 15.84 -12.67
C GLY A 281 29.35 14.66 -12.13
N LEU A 282 28.70 13.60 -11.66
CA LEU A 282 29.37 12.37 -11.25
C LEU A 282 29.97 11.64 -12.45
N THR A 283 31.09 10.98 -12.20
CA THR A 283 31.68 10.09 -13.20
C THR A 283 30.91 8.80 -13.31
N TYR A 284 30.98 8.18 -14.48
CA TYR A 284 30.15 7.03 -14.82
C TYR A 284 30.21 5.92 -13.76
N SER A 285 31.41 5.50 -13.36
CA SER A 285 31.61 4.42 -12.38
C SER A 285 31.03 4.74 -11.00
N GLN A 286 31.21 5.97 -10.50
CA GLN A 286 30.67 6.38 -9.21
C GLN A 286 29.14 6.55 -9.24
N ALA A 287 28.61 7.06 -10.35
CA ALA A 287 27.17 7.17 -10.56
C ALA A 287 26.50 5.79 -10.63
N VAL A 288 27.08 4.83 -11.37
CA VAL A 288 26.56 3.46 -11.44
C VAL A 288 26.59 2.78 -10.07
N LEU A 289 27.67 2.94 -9.31
CA LEU A 289 27.76 2.41 -7.95
C LEU A 289 26.71 3.05 -7.03
N ALA A 290 26.52 4.37 -7.11
CA ALA A 290 25.51 5.08 -6.33
C ALA A 290 24.08 4.60 -6.65
N ILE A 291 23.76 4.47 -7.94
CA ILE A 291 22.49 3.91 -8.40
C ILE A 291 22.31 2.49 -7.85
N PHE A 292 23.31 1.62 -8.04
CA PHE A 292 23.25 0.24 -7.57
C PHE A 292 22.99 0.16 -6.06
N LEU A 293 23.72 0.93 -5.24
CA LEU A 293 23.56 0.91 -3.79
C LEU A 293 22.19 1.44 -3.34
N GLY A 294 21.72 2.54 -3.95
CA GLY A 294 20.41 3.12 -3.64
C GLY A 294 19.26 2.20 -4.03
N VAL A 295 19.33 1.59 -5.21
CA VAL A 295 18.36 0.61 -5.68
C VAL A 295 18.45 -0.69 -4.87
N LEU A 296 19.64 -1.14 -4.47
CA LEU A 296 19.82 -2.32 -3.60
C LEU A 296 19.12 -2.12 -2.25
N ALA A 297 19.36 -0.99 -1.59
CA ALA A 297 18.68 -0.64 -0.35
C ALA A 297 17.15 -0.59 -0.54
N SER A 298 16.69 -0.02 -1.68
CA SER A 298 15.28 0.05 -2.05
C SER A 298 14.65 -1.33 -2.20
N GLY A 299 15.27 -2.19 -3.01
CA GLY A 299 14.80 -3.52 -3.33
C GLY A 299 14.74 -4.40 -2.09
N LEU A 300 15.74 -4.34 -1.20
CA LEU A 300 15.75 -5.10 0.05
C LEU A 300 14.60 -4.68 0.98
N VAL A 301 14.39 -3.38 1.18
CA VAL A 301 13.29 -2.87 2.01
C VAL A 301 11.93 -3.31 1.48
N ILE A 302 11.69 -3.20 0.17
CA ILE A 302 10.43 -3.63 -0.46
C ILE A 302 10.26 -5.15 -0.38
N ALA A 303 11.32 -5.90 -0.69
CA ALA A 303 11.31 -7.37 -0.72
C ALA A 303 11.09 -7.99 0.68
N VAL A 304 11.67 -7.40 1.73
CA VAL A 304 11.36 -7.81 3.11
C VAL A 304 9.91 -7.48 3.47
N GLY A 305 9.40 -6.31 3.03
CA GLY A 305 7.98 -5.97 3.15
C GLY A 305 7.05 -7.03 2.54
N ALA A 306 7.44 -7.62 1.41
CA ALA A 306 6.70 -8.69 0.75
C ALA A 306 6.55 -9.96 1.61
N LEU A 307 7.49 -10.24 2.51
CA LEU A 307 7.41 -11.39 3.41
C LEU A 307 6.22 -11.26 4.39
N ALA A 308 5.92 -10.04 4.84
CA ALA A 308 4.76 -9.79 5.68
C ALA A 308 3.46 -10.10 4.94
N GLY A 309 3.36 -9.69 3.67
CA GLY A 309 2.25 -10.01 2.78
C GLY A 309 2.12 -11.51 2.52
N LYS A 310 3.23 -12.22 2.27
CA LYS A 310 3.24 -13.68 2.14
C LYS A 310 2.65 -14.35 3.39
N ARG A 311 3.07 -13.93 4.59
CA ARG A 311 2.65 -14.56 5.85
C ARG A 311 1.16 -14.35 6.18
N SER A 312 0.58 -13.18 5.92
CA SER A 312 -0.77 -12.83 6.40
C SER A 312 -1.83 -12.61 5.32
N GLY A 313 -1.45 -12.35 4.07
CA GLY A 313 -2.42 -11.99 3.02
C GLY A 313 -3.03 -10.59 3.17
N LEU A 314 -2.47 -9.76 4.05
CA LEU A 314 -3.00 -8.43 4.37
C LEU A 314 -2.17 -7.30 3.75
N PRO A 315 -2.79 -6.12 3.47
CA PRO A 315 -2.06 -4.94 2.97
C PRO A 315 -0.98 -4.46 3.91
N THR A 316 0.05 -3.82 3.35
CA THR A 316 1.23 -3.36 4.07
C THR A 316 0.87 -2.43 5.22
N LEU A 317 0.03 -1.41 4.96
CA LEU A 317 -0.37 -0.46 6.00
C LEU A 317 -1.37 -1.04 7.01
N LEU A 318 -2.05 -2.15 6.67
CA LEU A 318 -2.83 -2.89 7.65
C LEU A 318 -1.90 -3.68 8.58
N LEU A 319 -0.85 -4.30 8.02
CA LEU A 319 0.17 -5.02 8.77
C LEU A 319 1.01 -4.12 9.66
N SER A 320 1.21 -2.85 9.30
CA SER A 320 1.93 -1.90 10.15
C SER A 320 1.21 -1.57 11.46
N ARG A 321 -0.05 -2.00 11.64
CA ARG A 321 -0.72 -2.02 12.95
C ARG A 321 -0.03 -2.93 13.96
N ALA A 322 0.70 -3.95 13.52
CA ALA A 322 1.42 -4.84 14.42
C ALA A 322 2.53 -4.14 15.21
N PRO A 323 3.44 -3.35 14.58
CA PRO A 323 4.42 -2.56 15.32
C PRO A 323 3.84 -1.32 16.01
N PHE A 324 2.85 -0.62 15.44
CA PHE A 324 2.38 0.67 15.95
C PHE A 324 1.13 0.61 16.86
N GLY A 325 0.47 -0.53 16.92
CA GLY A 325 -0.87 -0.67 17.50
C GLY A 325 -1.97 -0.31 16.49
N VAL A 326 -3.19 -0.82 16.75
CA VAL A 326 -4.30 -0.73 15.79
C VAL A 326 -4.69 0.71 15.45
N TYR A 327 -4.80 1.58 16.46
CA TYR A 327 -5.11 3.00 16.28
C TYR A 327 -3.84 3.85 16.20
N GLY A 328 -2.75 3.45 16.87
CA GLY A 328 -1.47 4.16 16.80
C GLY A 328 -0.89 4.23 15.39
N ASN A 329 -1.18 3.22 14.56
CA ASN A 329 -0.76 3.21 13.15
C ASN A 329 -1.44 4.27 12.27
N ALA A 330 -2.55 4.88 12.70
CA ALA A 330 -3.26 5.87 11.88
C ALA A 330 -2.38 7.07 11.54
N ALA A 331 -1.51 7.51 12.46
CA ALA A 331 -0.60 8.63 12.24
C ALA A 331 0.40 8.38 11.10
N PRO A 332 1.28 7.36 11.17
CA PRO A 332 2.18 7.07 10.05
C PRO A 332 1.42 6.66 8.79
N ALA A 333 0.34 5.89 8.90
CA ALA A 333 -0.44 5.48 7.72
C ALA A 333 -1.05 6.67 6.97
N ALA A 334 -1.49 7.73 7.66
CA ALA A 334 -2.00 8.94 7.04
C ALA A 334 -0.90 9.67 6.26
N VAL A 335 0.30 9.83 6.85
CA VAL A 335 1.46 10.42 6.16
C VAL A 335 1.81 9.62 4.92
N LEU A 336 1.91 8.28 5.04
CA LEU A 336 2.23 7.42 3.91
C LEU A 336 1.17 7.46 2.81
N THR A 337 -0.10 7.61 3.16
CA THR A 337 -1.20 7.76 2.19
C THR A 337 -1.07 9.08 1.42
N VAL A 338 -0.77 10.18 2.09
CA VAL A 338 -0.54 11.48 1.43
C VAL A 338 0.69 11.42 0.52
N VAL A 339 1.77 10.80 0.98
CA VAL A 339 2.99 10.61 0.18
C VAL A 339 2.72 9.78 -1.09
N ARG A 340 1.81 8.81 -1.05
CA ARG A 340 1.39 8.08 -2.26
C ARG A 340 0.64 8.95 -3.25
N PHE A 341 -0.22 9.85 -2.80
CA PHE A 341 -0.87 10.82 -3.69
C PHE A 341 0.15 11.75 -4.33
N PHE A 342 1.15 12.21 -3.55
CA PHE A 342 2.28 12.97 -4.07
C PHE A 342 3.04 12.22 -5.17
N TRP A 343 3.45 10.97 -4.95
CA TRP A 343 4.16 10.19 -5.96
C TRP A 343 3.30 9.88 -7.19
N SER A 344 2.01 9.61 -7.00
CA SER A 344 1.08 9.41 -8.11
C SER A 344 0.96 10.68 -8.97
N ALA A 345 0.88 11.85 -8.35
CA ALA A 345 0.89 13.12 -9.05
C ALA A 345 2.23 13.35 -9.74
N ALA A 346 3.36 13.11 -9.07
CA ALA A 346 4.71 13.26 -9.64
C ALA A 346 4.92 12.38 -10.90
N ILE A 347 4.41 11.14 -10.90
CA ILE A 347 4.47 10.25 -12.06
C ILE A 347 3.65 10.81 -13.22
N LEU A 348 2.42 11.26 -12.96
CA LEU A 348 1.58 11.86 -13.99
C LEU A 348 2.20 13.15 -14.54
N VAL A 349 2.75 13.99 -13.66
CA VAL A 349 3.47 15.21 -14.03
C VAL A 349 4.67 14.89 -14.92
N ALA A 350 5.50 13.90 -14.57
CA ALA A 350 6.64 13.50 -15.39
C ALA A 350 6.22 13.06 -16.80
N LEU A 351 5.13 12.30 -16.93
CA LEU A 351 4.57 11.89 -18.23
C LEU A 351 4.03 13.08 -19.03
N LEU A 352 3.37 14.03 -18.38
CA LEU A 352 2.83 15.22 -19.04
C LEU A 352 3.93 16.20 -19.44
N THR A 353 4.99 16.35 -18.65
CA THR A 353 6.17 17.13 -19.02
C THR A 353 6.86 16.52 -20.24
N LEU A 354 6.96 15.19 -20.30
CA LEU A 354 7.45 14.49 -21.50
C LEU A 354 6.54 14.78 -22.71
N GLY A 355 5.22 14.69 -22.54
CA GLY A 355 4.24 15.03 -23.58
C GLY A 355 4.33 16.48 -24.05
N ARG A 356 4.53 17.43 -23.13
CA ARG A 356 4.71 18.86 -23.43
C ARG A 356 5.91 19.09 -24.35
N ASN A 357 7.02 18.42 -24.07
CA ASN A 357 8.24 18.52 -24.87
C ASN A 357 8.03 17.95 -26.28
N VAL A 358 7.34 16.81 -26.40
CA VAL A 358 7.06 16.16 -27.69
C VAL A 358 6.07 16.97 -28.54
N LEU A 359 5.01 17.48 -27.91
CA LEU A 359 3.96 18.25 -28.58
C LEU A 359 4.31 19.74 -28.74
N HIS A 360 5.49 20.17 -28.28
CA HIS A 360 5.94 21.57 -28.32
C HIS A 360 4.91 22.53 -27.73
N VAL A 361 4.43 22.21 -26.52
CA VAL A 361 3.43 23.01 -25.80
C VAL A 361 4.13 24.04 -24.93
N ASP A 362 4.06 25.31 -25.31
CA ASP A 362 4.73 26.38 -24.56
C ASP A 362 3.92 26.91 -23.38
N SER A 363 2.59 26.96 -23.50
CA SER A 363 1.68 27.43 -22.46
C SER A 363 0.42 26.57 -22.38
N LEU A 364 0.01 26.21 -21.17
CA LEU A 364 -1.25 25.51 -20.89
C LEU A 364 -2.48 26.44 -20.97
N THR A 365 -2.33 27.76 -20.91
CA THR A 365 -3.50 28.67 -20.88
C THR A 365 -4.23 28.77 -22.23
N ALA A 366 -3.59 28.38 -23.33
CA ALA A 366 -4.19 28.40 -24.66
C ALA A 366 -5.07 27.16 -24.89
N VAL A 367 -6.21 27.07 -24.20
CA VAL A 367 -7.06 25.86 -24.19
C VAL A 367 -7.57 25.46 -25.58
N SER A 368 -7.73 26.41 -26.51
CA SER A 368 -8.13 26.16 -27.90
C SER A 368 -6.99 25.73 -28.82
N ASN A 369 -5.72 25.75 -28.36
CA ASN A 369 -4.59 25.30 -29.16
C ASN A 369 -4.63 23.78 -29.33
N THR A 370 -4.51 23.31 -30.57
CA THR A 370 -4.53 21.89 -30.92
C THR A 370 -3.53 21.05 -30.13
N ASN A 371 -2.30 21.53 -29.91
CA ASN A 371 -1.28 20.81 -29.16
C ASN A 371 -1.64 20.66 -27.68
N ASN A 372 -2.29 21.69 -27.10
CA ASN A 372 -2.80 21.64 -25.74
C ASN A 372 -3.96 20.65 -25.61
N ILE A 373 -4.87 20.64 -26.59
CA ILE A 373 -5.97 19.68 -26.63
C ILE A 373 -5.42 18.25 -26.66
N TYR A 374 -4.38 17.98 -27.46
CA TYR A 374 -3.72 16.66 -27.45
C TYR A 374 -3.07 16.32 -26.11
N LEU A 375 -2.42 17.28 -25.45
CA LEU A 375 -1.84 17.07 -24.13
C LEU A 375 -2.91 16.78 -23.07
N TYR A 376 -4.04 17.49 -23.08
CA TYR A 376 -5.17 17.24 -22.19
C TYR A 376 -5.85 15.91 -22.46
N ALA A 377 -6.04 15.55 -23.73
CA ALA A 377 -6.54 14.24 -24.11
C ALA A 377 -5.59 13.14 -23.64
N ALA A 378 -4.28 13.32 -23.79
CA ALA A 378 -3.28 12.37 -23.27
C ALA A 378 -3.36 12.24 -21.75
N ALA A 379 -3.48 13.34 -21.01
CA ALA A 379 -3.65 13.32 -19.55
C ALA A 379 -4.90 12.51 -19.13
N LEU A 380 -6.02 12.76 -19.81
CA LEU A 380 -7.27 12.05 -19.58
C LEU A 380 -7.18 10.56 -19.91
N VAL A 381 -6.53 10.19 -21.02
CA VAL A 381 -6.32 8.79 -21.41
C VAL A 381 -5.42 8.07 -20.40
N LEU A 382 -4.31 8.70 -19.98
CA LEU A 382 -3.39 8.14 -19.00
C LEU A 382 -4.12 7.85 -17.68
N ILE A 383 -4.84 8.84 -17.14
CA ILE A 383 -5.51 8.69 -15.84
C ILE A 383 -6.74 7.78 -15.94
N ALA A 384 -7.54 7.84 -17.01
CA ALA A 384 -8.69 6.96 -17.21
C ALA A 384 -8.26 5.50 -17.37
N GLY A 385 -7.18 5.24 -18.11
CA GLY A 385 -6.57 3.92 -18.21
C GLY A 385 -6.09 3.41 -16.84
N ALA A 386 -5.43 4.27 -16.07
CA ALA A 386 -4.94 3.93 -14.74
C ALA A 386 -6.09 3.62 -13.76
N ILE A 387 -7.12 4.46 -13.73
CA ILE A 387 -8.34 4.27 -12.92
C ILE A 387 -9.00 2.93 -13.29
N THR A 388 -9.22 2.70 -14.58
CA THR A 388 -9.88 1.48 -15.07
C THR A 388 -9.12 0.23 -14.62
N LEU A 389 -7.81 0.21 -14.81
CA LEU A 389 -6.99 -0.93 -14.43
C LEU A 389 -6.92 -1.12 -12.91
N ALA A 390 -6.91 -0.03 -12.14
CA ALA A 390 -6.96 -0.05 -10.68
C ALA A 390 -8.31 -0.52 -10.11
N ILE A 391 -9.42 -0.27 -10.83
CA ILE A 391 -10.76 -0.76 -10.45
C ILE A 391 -10.79 -2.29 -10.53
N PHE A 392 -10.30 -2.85 -11.64
CA PHE A 392 -10.23 -4.30 -11.81
C PHE A 392 -9.28 -4.95 -10.80
N GLY A 393 -8.09 -4.35 -10.61
CA GLY A 393 -7.11 -4.86 -9.65
C GLY A 393 -6.71 -6.31 -9.93
N GLY A 394 -6.33 -7.02 -8.87
CA GLY A 394 -6.10 -8.47 -8.87
C GLY A 394 -5.34 -9.02 -10.08
N ARG A 395 -5.95 -10.00 -10.75
CA ARG A 395 -5.35 -10.73 -11.89
C ARG A 395 -5.15 -9.83 -13.11
N ILE A 396 -6.06 -8.90 -13.37
CA ILE A 396 -6.01 -8.02 -14.56
C ILE A 396 -4.84 -7.04 -14.41
N LEU A 397 -4.72 -6.37 -13.27
CA LEU A 397 -3.59 -5.50 -12.96
C LEU A 397 -2.27 -6.27 -13.02
N PHE A 398 -2.22 -7.47 -12.46
CA PHE A 398 -1.03 -8.32 -12.51
C PHE A 398 -0.60 -8.70 -13.94
N ARG A 399 -1.56 -9.04 -14.81
CA ARG A 399 -1.28 -9.35 -16.22
C ARG A 399 -0.80 -8.11 -16.98
N ALA A 400 -1.34 -6.94 -16.67
CA ALA A 400 -0.86 -5.69 -17.24
C ALA A 400 0.58 -5.38 -16.79
N GLN A 401 0.93 -5.58 -15.52
CA GLN A 401 2.30 -5.47 -15.00
C GLN A 401 3.27 -6.40 -15.75
N GLN A 402 2.87 -7.65 -16.01
CA GLN A 402 3.66 -8.60 -16.79
C GLN A 402 3.87 -8.13 -18.22
N ALA A 403 2.81 -7.77 -18.92
CA ALA A 403 2.86 -7.36 -20.33
C ALA A 403 3.73 -6.11 -20.49
N VAL A 404 3.51 -5.10 -19.65
CA VAL A 404 4.29 -3.86 -19.66
C VAL A 404 5.74 -4.10 -19.29
N GLY A 405 6.02 -4.96 -18.31
CA GLY A 405 7.39 -5.32 -17.96
C GLY A 405 8.13 -5.94 -19.15
N LEU A 406 7.48 -6.82 -19.91
CA LEU A 406 8.04 -7.39 -21.13
C LEU A 406 8.26 -6.35 -22.22
N VAL A 407 7.30 -5.44 -22.44
CA VAL A 407 7.44 -4.33 -23.38
C VAL A 407 8.63 -3.45 -23.00
N GLY A 408 8.74 -3.09 -21.72
CA GLY A 408 9.85 -2.28 -21.20
C GLY A 408 11.21 -2.93 -21.42
N VAL A 409 11.35 -4.22 -21.09
CA VAL A 409 12.57 -5.00 -21.35
C VAL A 409 12.88 -5.07 -22.86
N ALA A 410 11.88 -5.31 -23.70
CA ALA A 410 12.08 -5.34 -25.16
C ALA A 410 12.56 -3.99 -25.70
N VAL A 411 12.00 -2.88 -25.20
CA VAL A 411 12.44 -1.53 -25.55
C VAL A 411 13.85 -1.24 -25.05
N ALA A 412 14.22 -1.69 -23.85
CA ALA A 412 15.58 -1.57 -23.34
C ALA A 412 16.58 -2.38 -24.20
N ILE A 413 16.21 -3.60 -24.63
CA ILE A 413 17.04 -4.40 -25.55
C ILE A 413 17.17 -3.70 -26.91
N ALA A 414 16.09 -3.15 -27.46
CA ALA A 414 16.13 -2.40 -28.72
C ALA A 414 17.03 -1.15 -28.60
N LEU A 415 16.90 -0.40 -27.49
CA LEU A 415 17.77 0.72 -27.16
C LEU A 415 19.24 0.29 -27.16
N ILE A 416 19.57 -0.80 -26.46
CA ILE A 416 20.94 -1.34 -26.40
C ILE A 416 21.43 -1.77 -27.78
N ALA A 417 20.66 -2.59 -28.51
CA ALA A 417 21.05 -3.13 -29.81
C ALA A 417 21.35 -2.03 -30.85
N VAL A 418 20.59 -0.93 -30.82
CA VAL A 418 20.78 0.20 -31.75
C VAL A 418 21.99 1.06 -31.37
N THR A 419 22.31 1.16 -30.08
CA THR A 419 23.26 2.16 -29.57
C THR A 419 24.55 1.59 -28.98
N ALA A 420 24.70 0.26 -28.86
CA ALA A 420 25.85 -0.35 -28.20
C ALA A 420 27.21 0.04 -28.81
N ASN A 421 27.24 0.38 -30.10
CA ASN A 421 28.46 0.76 -30.82
C ASN A 421 28.63 2.28 -30.98
N THR A 422 27.80 3.11 -30.35
CA THR A 422 27.86 4.57 -30.50
C THR A 422 28.78 5.24 -29.49
N PHE A 423 29.15 4.55 -28.41
CA PHE A 423 30.05 5.08 -27.38
C PHE A 423 31.07 4.03 -26.92
N SER A 424 32.21 4.51 -26.41
CA SER A 424 33.25 3.65 -25.80
C SER A 424 32.99 3.51 -24.30
N LEU A 425 32.72 2.28 -23.85
CA LEU A 425 32.63 1.98 -22.42
C LEU A 425 33.98 2.19 -21.72
N GLN A 426 35.09 1.95 -22.43
CA GLN A 426 36.42 2.13 -21.86
C GLN A 426 36.69 3.60 -21.50
N ASP A 427 36.22 4.54 -22.32
CA ASP A 427 36.39 5.97 -22.09
C ASP A 427 35.58 6.43 -20.86
N LEU A 428 34.36 5.88 -20.69
CA LEU A 428 33.53 6.12 -19.51
C LEU A 428 34.17 5.58 -18.23
N LEU A 429 34.75 4.38 -18.29
CA LEU A 429 35.44 3.76 -17.14
C LEU A 429 36.77 4.45 -16.81
N ALA A 430 37.41 5.11 -17.77
CA ALA A 430 38.66 5.84 -17.60
C ALA A 430 38.49 7.26 -17.03
N GLN A 431 37.25 7.72 -16.83
CA GLN A 431 37.00 9.07 -16.27
C GLN A 431 37.64 9.21 -14.88
N PRO A 432 38.27 10.36 -14.58
CA PRO A 432 38.87 10.61 -13.26
C PRO A 432 37.81 10.61 -12.18
N THR A 433 38.16 10.32 -10.92
CA THR A 433 37.16 10.29 -9.83
C THR A 433 36.52 11.66 -9.57
N SER A 434 35.23 11.67 -9.25
CA SER A 434 34.41 12.80 -8.80
C SER A 434 34.05 12.69 -7.30
N SER A 435 33.17 13.57 -6.81
CA SER A 435 32.80 13.68 -5.40
C SER A 435 32.07 12.44 -4.86
N TRP A 436 32.64 11.82 -3.82
CA TRP A 436 31.97 10.73 -3.10
C TRP A 436 30.78 11.20 -2.27
N ASN A 437 30.75 12.46 -1.81
CA ASN A 437 29.59 13.02 -1.12
C ASN A 437 28.39 13.09 -2.07
N THR A 438 28.59 13.60 -3.29
CA THR A 438 27.55 13.64 -4.32
C THR A 438 27.11 12.24 -4.73
N ALA A 439 28.04 11.28 -4.85
CA ALA A 439 27.70 9.89 -5.15
C ALA A 439 26.83 9.27 -4.05
N PHE A 440 27.16 9.50 -2.79
CA PHE A 440 26.34 9.06 -1.67
C PHE A 440 24.98 9.75 -1.65
N GLY A 441 24.90 11.07 -1.91
CA GLY A 441 23.63 11.80 -2.07
C GLY A 441 22.75 11.23 -3.19
N VAL A 442 23.34 10.84 -4.32
CA VAL A 442 22.62 10.13 -5.39
C VAL A 442 22.11 8.78 -4.93
N ALA A 443 22.89 8.02 -4.14
CA ALA A 443 22.40 6.76 -3.57
C ALA A 443 21.21 6.96 -2.62
N VAL A 444 21.25 8.00 -1.78
CA VAL A 444 20.15 8.37 -0.88
C VAL A 444 18.92 8.84 -1.66
N LEU A 445 19.07 9.70 -2.66
CA LEU A 445 17.97 10.12 -3.52
C LEU A 445 17.36 8.91 -4.26
N THR A 446 18.21 8.03 -4.78
CA THR A 446 17.76 6.79 -5.42
C THR A 446 16.93 5.96 -4.44
N PHE A 447 17.38 5.82 -3.19
CA PHE A 447 16.62 5.15 -2.13
C PHE A 447 15.26 5.83 -1.84
N CYS A 448 15.19 7.16 -1.91
CA CYS A 448 13.94 7.90 -1.73
C CYS A 448 12.93 7.60 -2.83
N VAL A 449 13.36 7.71 -4.10
CA VAL A 449 12.48 7.60 -5.27
C VAL A 449 12.09 6.14 -5.57
N TYR A 450 13.01 5.19 -5.41
CA TYR A 450 12.76 3.77 -5.73
C TYR A 450 12.29 2.96 -4.53
N GLY A 451 12.83 3.22 -3.35
CA GLY A 451 12.56 2.47 -2.14
C GLY A 451 11.41 3.07 -1.36
N LEU A 452 11.61 4.26 -0.82
CA LEU A 452 10.67 4.89 0.12
C LEU A 452 9.35 5.29 -0.53
N ALA A 453 9.34 5.62 -1.82
CA ALA A 453 8.09 5.83 -2.56
C ALA A 453 7.19 4.58 -2.60
N TRP A 454 7.78 3.37 -2.58
CA TRP A 454 7.10 2.10 -2.86
C TRP A 454 7.12 1.10 -1.69
N THR A 455 7.91 1.33 -0.64
CA THR A 455 8.04 0.44 0.53
C THR A 455 6.69 0.14 1.20
N SER A 456 5.81 1.13 1.19
CA SER A 456 4.44 1.01 1.73
C SER A 456 3.56 0.04 0.92
N ALA A 457 3.99 -0.43 -0.24
CA ALA A 457 3.27 -1.38 -1.09
C ALA A 457 3.93 -2.79 -1.11
N GLY A 458 5.01 -3.00 -0.35
CA GLY A 458 5.78 -4.24 -0.38
C GLY A 458 4.93 -5.50 -0.15
N ALA A 459 4.03 -5.46 0.83
CA ALA A 459 3.13 -6.59 1.09
C ALA A 459 1.98 -6.65 0.08
N ASP A 460 1.52 -5.53 -0.48
CA ASP A 460 0.26 -5.40 -1.22
C ASP A 460 0.17 -6.36 -2.42
N PHE A 461 1.29 -6.55 -3.12
CA PHE A 461 1.42 -7.46 -4.28
C PHE A 461 1.94 -8.85 -3.91
N ALA A 462 2.25 -9.08 -2.63
CA ALA A 462 2.67 -10.36 -2.08
C ALA A 462 1.53 -11.11 -1.36
N ARG A 463 0.38 -10.44 -1.14
CA ARG A 463 -0.76 -11.01 -0.38
C ARG A 463 -1.35 -12.29 -0.97
N LYS A 464 -1.22 -12.51 -2.26
CA LYS A 464 -1.77 -13.71 -2.93
C LYS A 464 -0.76 -14.87 -3.04
N LEU A 465 0.45 -14.69 -2.49
CA LEU A 465 1.47 -15.74 -2.44
C LEU A 465 1.01 -16.91 -1.59
N SER A 466 1.38 -18.11 -2.03
CA SER A 466 1.24 -19.32 -1.22
C SER A 466 2.01 -19.18 0.10
N THR A 467 1.39 -19.66 1.18
CA THR A 467 2.00 -19.73 2.50
C THR A 467 3.27 -20.61 2.50
N ASN A 468 3.33 -21.60 1.61
CA ASN A 468 4.42 -22.57 1.51
C ASN A 468 5.58 -22.06 0.65
N ALA A 469 5.44 -20.91 -0.03
CA ALA A 469 6.51 -20.37 -0.86
C ALA A 469 7.72 -19.95 -0.02
N ARG A 470 8.93 -20.47 -0.28
CA ARG A 470 10.15 -20.15 0.50
C ARG A 470 10.40 -18.63 0.57
N GLY A 471 10.65 -18.11 1.77
CA GLY A 471 10.84 -16.66 2.00
C GLY A 471 12.01 -16.08 1.21
N ALA A 472 13.13 -16.79 1.15
CA ALA A 472 14.30 -16.42 0.35
C ALA A 472 13.98 -16.30 -1.14
N ALA A 473 13.11 -17.17 -1.68
CA ALA A 473 12.68 -17.09 -3.08
C ALA A 473 11.84 -15.84 -3.34
N VAL A 474 10.93 -15.47 -2.41
CA VAL A 474 10.14 -14.23 -2.51
C VAL A 474 11.05 -13.01 -2.56
N VAL A 475 12.05 -12.96 -1.66
CA VAL A 475 13.02 -11.87 -1.61
C VAL A 475 13.90 -11.84 -2.86
N GLY A 476 14.42 -13.00 -3.30
CA GLY A 476 15.30 -13.11 -4.46
C GLY A 476 14.63 -12.69 -5.77
N TRP A 477 13.39 -13.12 -6.02
CA TRP A 477 12.63 -12.68 -7.19
C TRP A 477 12.29 -11.19 -7.15
N GLY A 478 11.94 -10.66 -5.97
CA GLY A 478 11.75 -9.24 -5.76
C GLY A 478 13.03 -8.45 -6.03
N ALA A 479 14.17 -8.87 -5.49
CA ALA A 479 15.46 -8.23 -5.69
C ALA A 479 15.93 -8.30 -7.15
N LEU A 480 15.67 -9.40 -7.87
CA LEU A 480 15.98 -9.48 -9.29
C LEU A 480 15.25 -8.40 -10.09
N ALA A 481 13.94 -8.23 -9.86
CA ALA A 481 13.17 -7.19 -10.53
C ALA A 481 13.54 -5.79 -10.06
N LEU A 482 13.67 -5.58 -8.75
CA LEU A 482 13.82 -4.24 -8.16
C LEU A 482 15.26 -3.74 -8.10
N VAL A 483 16.27 -4.61 -8.23
CA VAL A 483 17.70 -4.24 -8.15
C VAL A 483 18.39 -4.40 -9.48
N VAL A 484 18.41 -5.62 -10.02
CA VAL A 484 19.24 -5.93 -11.20
C VAL A 484 18.73 -5.21 -12.44
N VAL A 485 17.44 -5.35 -12.76
CA VAL A 485 16.84 -4.75 -13.96
C VAL A 485 17.02 -3.22 -13.98
N PRO A 486 16.58 -2.44 -12.98
CA PRO A 486 16.68 -0.99 -13.02
C PRO A 486 18.13 -0.50 -12.95
N THR A 487 19.05 -1.23 -12.29
CA THR A 487 20.49 -0.88 -12.31
C THR A 487 21.04 -0.97 -13.73
N ILE A 488 20.75 -2.06 -14.45
CA ILE A 488 21.22 -2.23 -15.84
C ILE A 488 20.64 -1.13 -16.73
N VAL A 489 19.31 -0.93 -16.69
CA VAL A 489 18.64 0.07 -17.53
C VAL A 489 19.13 1.48 -17.23
N ALA A 490 19.27 1.86 -15.96
CA ALA A 490 19.76 3.17 -15.57
C ALA A 490 21.25 3.37 -15.90
N SER A 491 22.11 2.37 -15.69
CA SER A 491 23.53 2.45 -16.07
C SER A 491 23.70 2.66 -17.57
N TYR A 492 22.92 1.93 -18.39
CA TYR A 492 22.99 2.04 -19.82
C TYR A 492 22.45 3.39 -20.32
N GLY A 493 21.30 3.81 -19.78
CA GLY A 493 20.75 5.14 -20.04
C GLY A 493 21.73 6.26 -19.68
N LEU A 494 22.46 6.12 -18.57
CA LEU A 494 23.45 7.11 -18.14
C LEU A 494 24.62 7.18 -19.12
N ALA A 495 25.11 6.05 -19.63
CA ALA A 495 26.15 6.00 -20.64
C ALA A 495 25.73 6.74 -21.92
N LEU A 496 24.50 6.51 -22.40
CA LEU A 496 23.97 7.19 -23.58
C LEU A 496 23.82 8.70 -23.40
N ILE A 497 23.26 9.12 -22.27
CA ILE A 497 22.99 10.53 -21.98
C ILE A 497 24.31 11.28 -21.78
N SER A 498 25.24 10.73 -20.99
CA SER A 498 26.54 11.36 -20.71
C SER A 498 27.43 11.50 -21.95
N THR A 499 27.22 10.67 -22.98
CA THR A 499 27.97 10.72 -24.24
C THR A 499 27.23 11.44 -25.37
N ASN A 500 26.03 11.99 -25.11
CA ASN A 500 25.16 12.65 -26.10
C ASN A 500 24.74 11.74 -27.28
N HIS A 501 24.57 10.44 -27.04
CA HIS A 501 24.10 9.47 -28.04
C HIS A 501 22.65 9.04 -27.80
N ALA A 502 21.88 9.78 -26.98
CA ALA A 502 20.47 9.49 -26.76
C ALA A 502 19.60 9.71 -28.01
N ASP A 503 20.03 10.58 -28.93
CA ASP A 503 19.26 11.00 -30.13
C ASP A 503 19.64 10.25 -31.41
N THR A 504 20.34 9.11 -31.31
CA THR A 504 20.89 8.38 -32.46
C THR A 504 19.85 7.89 -33.47
N ALA A 505 18.59 7.73 -33.07
CA ALA A 505 17.51 7.25 -33.94
C ALA A 505 16.16 7.87 -33.58
N PRO A 506 15.53 8.71 -34.44
CA PRO A 506 14.26 9.37 -34.12
C PRO A 506 13.10 8.40 -33.80
N TRP A 507 13.06 7.23 -34.45
CA TRP A 507 12.03 6.22 -34.18
C TRP A 507 12.11 5.63 -32.77
N LEU A 508 13.31 5.59 -32.19
CA LEU A 508 13.55 5.07 -30.85
C LEU A 508 12.94 5.98 -29.78
N SER A 509 12.95 7.29 -29.99
CA SER A 509 12.29 8.26 -29.10
C SER A 509 10.78 8.06 -29.08
N TYR A 510 10.14 7.77 -30.23
CA TYR A 510 8.72 7.42 -30.28
C TYR A 510 8.42 6.09 -29.60
N LEU A 511 9.30 5.09 -29.75
CA LEU A 511 9.17 3.81 -29.07
C LEU A 511 9.29 3.95 -27.54
N LEU A 512 10.26 4.73 -27.06
CA LEU A 512 10.44 5.06 -25.65
C LEU A 512 9.23 5.83 -25.10
N LEU A 513 8.69 6.80 -25.85
CA LEU A 513 7.49 7.54 -25.46
C LEU A 513 6.25 6.64 -25.37
N GLY A 514 6.05 5.75 -26.34
CA GLY A 514 4.96 4.78 -26.33
C GLY A 514 5.07 3.84 -25.13
N SER A 515 6.27 3.30 -24.89
CA SER A 515 6.57 2.47 -23.72
C SER A 515 6.37 3.22 -22.40
N ALA A 516 6.80 4.49 -22.34
CA ALA A 516 6.61 5.37 -21.19
C ALA A 516 5.15 5.58 -20.87
N SER A 517 4.33 5.83 -21.89
CA SER A 517 2.89 6.06 -21.73
C SER A 517 2.16 4.82 -21.22
N ILE A 518 2.41 3.66 -21.83
CA ILE A 518 1.77 2.39 -21.43
C ILE A 518 2.26 1.96 -20.04
N SER A 519 3.57 2.09 -19.77
CA SER A 519 4.12 1.80 -18.44
C SER A 519 3.59 2.76 -17.39
N GLY A 520 3.48 4.04 -17.73
CA GLY A 520 2.92 5.08 -16.89
C GLY A 520 1.50 4.77 -16.44
N ILE A 521 0.63 4.30 -17.35
CA ILE A 521 -0.73 3.84 -17.02
C ILE A 521 -0.69 2.72 -15.96
N VAL A 522 0.17 1.71 -16.14
CA VAL A 522 0.22 0.56 -15.23
C VAL A 522 0.83 0.94 -13.88
N ILE A 523 1.90 1.75 -13.86
CA ILE A 523 2.52 2.23 -12.63
C ILE A 523 1.53 3.13 -11.85
N LEU A 524 0.81 4.01 -12.53
CA LEU A 524 -0.26 4.80 -11.91
C LEU A 524 -1.37 3.91 -11.38
N ALA A 525 -1.85 2.92 -12.15
CA ALA A 525 -2.87 1.97 -11.69
C ALA A 525 -2.43 1.22 -10.44
N MET A 526 -1.16 0.80 -10.40
CA MET A 526 -0.53 0.12 -9.27
C MET A 526 -0.53 1.03 -8.02
N SER A 527 -0.20 2.31 -8.21
CA SER A 527 -0.23 3.32 -7.15
C SER A 527 -1.65 3.63 -6.66
N LEU A 528 -2.64 3.78 -7.55
CA LEU A 528 -4.05 4.01 -7.20
C LEU A 528 -4.64 2.80 -6.45
N TYR A 529 -4.43 1.60 -6.99
CA TYR A 529 -4.84 0.35 -6.36
C TYR A 529 -4.34 0.26 -4.92
N SER A 530 -3.03 0.48 -4.75
CA SER A 530 -2.39 0.45 -3.44
C SER A 530 -2.91 1.59 -2.55
N SER A 531 -3.12 2.80 -3.10
CA SER A 531 -3.66 3.95 -2.37
C SER A 531 -5.05 3.68 -1.76
N ASN A 532 -5.90 2.93 -2.46
CA ASN A 532 -7.18 2.50 -1.91
C ASN A 532 -7.00 1.54 -0.73
N LEU A 533 -6.04 0.60 -0.79
CA LEU A 533 -5.72 -0.27 0.35
C LEU A 533 -5.21 0.53 1.56
N SER A 534 -4.47 1.62 1.34
CA SER A 534 -4.06 2.50 2.43
C SER A 534 -5.23 3.24 3.05
N LEU A 535 -6.22 3.69 2.27
CA LEU A 535 -7.45 4.28 2.82
C LEU A 535 -8.24 3.28 3.69
N HIS A 536 -8.32 2.02 3.27
CA HIS A 536 -8.92 0.94 4.08
C HIS A 536 -8.18 0.74 5.40
N SER A 537 -6.85 0.85 5.42
CA SER A 537 -6.06 0.79 6.67
C SER A 537 -6.33 1.97 7.62
N LEU A 538 -6.82 3.09 7.10
CA LEU A 538 -7.27 4.26 7.87
C LEU A 538 -8.76 4.19 8.26
N GLY A 539 -9.48 3.14 7.84
CA GLY A 539 -10.90 2.96 8.12
C GLY A 539 -11.85 3.47 7.02
N LEU A 540 -11.32 4.09 5.96
CA LEU A 540 -12.11 4.54 4.81
C LEU A 540 -12.31 3.37 3.83
N LYS A 541 -13.36 2.58 4.07
CA LYS A 541 -13.67 1.35 3.31
C LYS A 541 -14.45 1.64 2.04
N LEU A 542 -13.82 2.29 1.06
CA LEU A 542 -14.44 2.61 -0.21
C LEU A 542 -14.35 1.43 -1.19
N LYS A 543 -15.44 1.18 -1.93
CA LYS A 543 -15.43 0.20 -3.04
C LYS A 543 -14.52 0.70 -4.17
N PRO A 544 -13.78 -0.18 -4.89
CA PRO A 544 -12.89 0.24 -5.98
C PRO A 544 -13.55 1.16 -7.01
N ALA A 545 -14.80 0.87 -7.42
CA ALA A 545 -15.55 1.68 -8.38
C ALA A 545 -15.76 3.15 -7.95
N VAL A 546 -15.69 3.45 -6.66
CA VAL A 546 -15.79 4.82 -6.13
C VAL A 546 -14.41 5.37 -5.76
N ALA A 547 -13.59 4.55 -5.11
CA ALA A 547 -12.27 4.97 -4.62
C ALA A 547 -11.33 5.37 -5.75
N GLN A 548 -11.21 4.56 -6.81
CA GLN A 548 -10.20 4.80 -7.84
C GLN A 548 -10.49 6.04 -8.68
N PRO A 549 -11.75 6.33 -9.10
CA PRO A 549 -12.05 7.61 -9.74
C PRO A 549 -11.78 8.81 -8.83
N VAL A 550 -12.14 8.75 -7.54
CA VAL A 550 -11.89 9.85 -6.59
C VAL A 550 -10.39 10.11 -6.43
N ILE A 551 -9.59 9.06 -6.20
CA ILE A 551 -8.13 9.19 -6.07
C ILE A 551 -7.52 9.64 -7.41
N GLY A 552 -7.96 9.09 -8.53
CA GLY A 552 -7.46 9.44 -9.86
C GLY A 552 -7.75 10.91 -10.23
N LEU A 553 -8.94 11.43 -9.91
CA LEU A 553 -9.27 12.84 -10.07
C LEU A 553 -8.45 13.74 -9.15
N LEU A 554 -8.21 13.33 -7.89
CA LEU A 554 -7.31 14.03 -6.98
C LEU A 554 -5.89 14.10 -7.57
N VAL A 555 -5.37 12.99 -8.07
CA VAL A 555 -4.03 12.91 -8.70
C VAL A 555 -3.96 13.79 -9.95
N LEU A 556 -4.99 13.79 -10.79
CA LEU A 556 -5.07 14.67 -11.96
C LEU A 556 -5.08 16.14 -11.56
N ALA A 557 -5.84 16.50 -10.52
CA ALA A 557 -5.90 17.87 -10.00
C ALA A 557 -4.54 18.32 -9.44
N LEU A 558 -3.90 17.49 -8.60
CA LEU A 558 -2.58 17.77 -8.06
C LEU A 558 -1.52 17.92 -9.16
N ALA A 559 -1.55 17.04 -10.17
CA ALA A 559 -0.65 17.12 -11.31
C ALA A 559 -0.87 18.39 -12.15
N GLY A 560 -2.14 18.74 -12.42
CA GLY A 560 -2.51 19.96 -13.15
C GLY A 560 -2.07 21.23 -12.42
N LEU A 561 -2.31 21.29 -11.10
CA LEU A 561 -1.84 22.39 -10.25
C LEU A 561 -0.31 22.48 -10.27
N GLY A 562 0.38 21.34 -10.18
CA GLY A 562 1.83 21.27 -10.23
C GLY A 562 2.40 21.86 -11.51
N ILE A 563 1.92 21.41 -12.68
CA ILE A 563 2.43 21.91 -13.97
C ILE A 563 2.07 23.38 -14.19
N TYR A 564 0.91 23.83 -13.69
CA TYR A 564 0.46 25.20 -13.89
C TYR A 564 1.18 26.22 -13.00
N PHE A 565 1.39 25.90 -11.72
CA PHE A 565 1.91 26.86 -10.73
C PHE A 565 3.40 26.70 -10.43
N ILE A 566 4.02 25.56 -10.76
CA ILE A 566 5.41 25.27 -10.40
C ILE A 566 6.30 25.48 -11.62
N ALA A 567 7.21 26.45 -11.53
CA ALA A 567 8.12 26.79 -12.62
C ALA A 567 9.14 25.67 -12.90
N ASP A 568 9.81 25.18 -11.85
CA ASP A 568 10.71 24.03 -11.93
C ASP A 568 10.13 22.84 -11.17
N VAL A 569 9.31 22.08 -11.89
CA VAL A 569 8.67 20.88 -11.41
C VAL A 569 9.66 19.81 -10.96
N TRP A 570 10.83 19.71 -11.60
CA TRP A 570 11.82 18.69 -11.28
C TRP A 570 12.53 19.01 -9.96
N LYS A 571 12.96 20.26 -9.78
CA LYS A 571 13.50 20.73 -8.48
C LYS A 571 12.46 20.58 -7.38
N PHE A 572 11.23 21.03 -7.62
CA PHE A 572 10.14 20.90 -6.64
C PHE A 572 9.91 19.43 -6.25
N THR A 573 9.79 18.53 -7.23
CA THR A 573 9.56 17.11 -6.96
C THR A 573 10.73 16.49 -6.21
N GLY A 574 11.97 16.83 -6.56
CA GLY A 574 13.17 16.34 -5.88
C GLY A 574 13.24 16.78 -4.41
N ASP A 575 13.00 18.06 -4.14
CA ASP A 575 13.06 18.57 -2.77
C ASP A 575 11.92 18.01 -1.90
N TYR A 576 10.69 17.93 -2.44
CA TYR A 576 9.57 17.29 -1.73
C TYR A 576 9.74 15.77 -1.59
N ALA A 577 10.48 15.11 -2.48
CA ALA A 577 10.86 13.71 -2.31
C ALA A 577 11.72 13.51 -1.05
N HIS A 578 12.67 14.41 -0.76
CA HIS A 578 13.43 14.36 0.50
C HIS A 578 12.54 14.59 1.73
N ILE A 579 11.64 15.59 1.68
CA ILE A 579 10.70 15.87 2.77
C ILE A 579 9.83 14.65 3.06
N ALA A 580 9.23 14.07 2.01
CA ALA A 580 8.37 12.91 2.11
C ALA A 580 9.13 11.66 2.57
N ALA A 581 10.40 11.51 2.15
CA ALA A 581 11.23 10.36 2.48
C ALA A 581 11.52 10.24 3.97
N ILE A 582 11.70 11.34 4.71
CA ILE A 582 12.09 11.30 6.13
C ILE A 582 11.09 10.53 7.03
N PRO A 583 9.80 10.89 7.11
CA PRO A 583 8.85 10.16 7.92
C PRO A 583 8.58 8.74 7.39
N VAL A 584 8.72 8.53 6.08
CA VAL A 584 8.57 7.19 5.47
C VAL A 584 9.76 6.29 5.80
N ALA A 585 10.97 6.82 5.82
CA ALA A 585 12.20 6.14 6.22
C ALA A 585 12.11 5.70 7.69
N ALA A 586 11.68 6.60 8.57
CA ALA A 586 11.43 6.28 9.97
C ALA A 586 10.38 5.17 10.14
N TRP A 587 9.27 5.26 9.40
CA TRP A 587 8.24 4.21 9.43
C TRP A 587 8.79 2.87 8.92
N ALA A 588 9.52 2.90 7.79
CA ALA A 588 10.08 1.72 7.16
C ALA A 588 11.09 1.03 8.08
N GLY A 589 11.94 1.79 8.78
CA GLY A 589 12.86 1.25 9.78
C GLY A 589 12.15 0.39 10.84
N ILE A 590 11.12 0.95 11.49
CA ILE A 590 10.33 0.22 12.49
C ILE A 590 9.61 -0.98 11.87
N PHE A 591 8.94 -0.79 10.74
CA PHE A 591 8.10 -1.82 10.13
C PHE A 591 8.93 -3.00 9.61
N ILE A 592 10.01 -2.74 8.90
CA ILE A 592 10.91 -3.77 8.37
C ILE A 592 11.61 -4.52 9.51
N SER A 593 12.05 -3.81 10.55
CA SER A 593 12.65 -4.43 11.74
C SER A 593 11.66 -5.36 12.45
N ASP A 594 10.41 -4.94 12.64
CA ASP A 594 9.35 -5.79 13.22
C ASP A 594 9.09 -7.06 12.37
N ILE A 595 9.12 -6.96 11.04
CA ILE A 595 8.98 -8.11 10.13
C ILE A 595 10.15 -9.10 10.26
N LEU A 596 11.38 -8.60 10.31
CA LEU A 596 12.59 -9.42 10.38
C LEU A 596 12.70 -10.16 11.72
N ILE A 597 12.23 -9.54 12.80
CA ILE A 597 12.21 -10.18 14.13
C ILE A 597 11.12 -11.28 14.20
N ARG A 598 9.98 -11.08 13.53
CA ARG A 598 8.88 -12.05 13.53
C ARG A 598 9.22 -13.33 12.78
N ARG A 599 8.87 -14.46 13.40
CA ARG A 599 9.02 -15.80 12.85
C ARG A 599 7.68 -16.39 12.38
N ILE A 600 6.55 -15.95 12.93
CA ILE A 600 5.24 -16.52 12.59
C ILE A 600 4.31 -15.54 11.85
N ALA A 601 3.16 -16.05 11.41
CA ALA A 601 2.13 -15.26 10.74
C ALA A 601 1.39 -14.30 11.69
N TYR A 602 0.82 -13.24 11.12
CA TYR A 602 0.06 -12.25 11.89
C TYR A 602 -1.35 -12.76 12.15
N HIS A 603 -1.85 -12.59 13.37
CA HIS A 603 -3.27 -12.83 13.66
C HIS A 603 -4.16 -11.69 13.17
N GLU A 604 -4.91 -11.95 12.11
CA GLU A 604 -5.61 -10.95 11.31
C GLU A 604 -6.74 -10.25 12.06
N ILE A 605 -7.54 -11.02 12.81
CA ILE A 605 -8.69 -10.49 13.55
C ILE A 605 -8.21 -9.45 14.58
N SER A 606 -7.08 -9.72 15.26
CA SER A 606 -6.51 -8.82 16.27
C SER A 606 -5.89 -7.56 15.65
N LEU A 607 -5.60 -7.53 14.34
CA LEU A 607 -5.18 -6.30 13.64
C LEU A 607 -6.36 -5.35 13.36
N SER A 608 -7.60 -5.83 13.47
CA SER A 608 -8.80 -5.03 13.23
C SER A 608 -9.41 -4.43 14.51
N ARG A 609 -9.02 -4.93 15.69
CA ARG A 609 -9.64 -4.58 16.99
C ARG A 609 -8.59 -3.98 17.93
N GLY A 610 -8.90 -2.85 18.55
CA GLY A 610 -7.99 -2.16 19.48
C GLY A 610 -7.69 -2.93 20.78
N TYR A 611 -8.45 -3.99 21.06
CA TYR A 611 -8.21 -4.95 22.14
C TYR A 611 -7.65 -6.24 21.55
N GLY A 612 -6.55 -6.76 22.11
CA GLY A 612 -5.86 -7.96 21.62
C GLY A 612 -4.34 -7.80 21.57
N PHE A 613 -3.66 -8.68 20.83
CA PHE A 613 -2.20 -8.89 20.89
C PHE A 613 -1.40 -7.64 20.52
N TYR A 614 -1.91 -6.88 19.54
CA TYR A 614 -1.24 -5.68 19.05
C TYR A 614 -1.56 -4.42 19.85
N LYS A 615 -2.56 -4.48 20.75
CA LYS A 615 -3.07 -3.36 21.54
C LYS A 615 -3.54 -2.16 20.68
N SER A 616 -4.09 -1.15 21.34
CA SER A 616 -4.57 0.07 20.68
C SER A 616 -3.42 0.92 20.15
N VAL A 617 -2.40 1.17 20.98
CA VAL A 617 -1.25 2.03 20.67
C VAL A 617 0.02 1.41 21.25
N ASN A 618 1.08 1.38 20.44
CA ASN A 618 2.44 1.16 20.92
C ASN A 618 3.18 2.50 21.01
N TRP A 619 3.18 3.09 22.20
CA TRP A 619 3.80 4.40 22.44
C TRP A 619 5.30 4.42 22.18
N VAL A 620 6.02 3.32 22.39
CA VAL A 620 7.47 3.23 22.15
C VAL A 620 7.75 3.44 20.66
N ASN A 621 7.08 2.69 19.80
CA ASN A 621 7.29 2.80 18.35
C ASN A 621 6.69 4.10 17.79
N LEU A 622 5.56 4.57 18.31
CA LEU A 622 4.92 5.81 17.84
C LEU A 622 5.76 7.05 18.18
N THR A 623 6.20 7.19 19.43
CA THR A 623 7.08 8.29 19.84
C THR A 623 8.44 8.16 19.19
N GLY A 624 8.96 6.94 19.07
CA GLY A 624 10.20 6.66 18.36
C GLY A 624 10.16 7.04 16.89
N TRP A 625 9.04 6.83 16.20
CA TRP A 625 8.83 7.31 14.82
C TRP A 625 8.85 8.84 14.73
N LEU A 626 8.21 9.54 15.67
CA LEU A 626 8.25 11.01 15.74
C LEU A 626 9.68 11.53 15.98
N VAL A 627 10.41 10.92 16.92
CA VAL A 627 11.80 11.29 17.22
C VAL A 627 12.72 11.00 16.03
N ALA A 628 12.59 9.84 15.39
CA ALA A 628 13.34 9.49 14.19
C ALA A 628 13.07 10.48 13.04
N THR A 629 11.82 10.88 12.87
CA THR A 629 11.39 11.87 11.87
C THR A 629 11.99 13.24 12.18
N ALA A 630 11.92 13.69 13.44
CA ALA A 630 12.50 14.96 13.87
C ALA A 630 14.03 14.96 13.70
N ALA A 631 14.71 13.88 14.04
CA ALA A 631 16.14 13.71 13.80
C ALA A 631 16.45 13.77 12.29
N GLY A 632 15.70 13.06 11.45
CA GLY A 632 15.89 13.10 10.01
C GLY A 632 15.75 14.49 9.41
N PHE A 633 14.76 15.27 9.85
CA PHE A 633 14.64 16.68 9.48
C PHE A 633 15.77 17.54 10.05
N GLY A 634 16.27 17.23 11.25
CA GLY A 634 17.40 17.92 11.86
C GLY A 634 18.72 17.72 11.12
N PHE A 635 18.90 16.59 10.43
CA PHE A 635 20.12 16.24 9.68
C PHE A 635 20.02 16.45 8.16
N THR A 636 18.89 16.90 7.64
CA THR A 636 18.66 17.07 6.20
C THR A 636 18.32 18.51 5.91
N TYR A 637 19.05 19.14 4.98
CA TYR A 637 18.66 20.45 4.45
C TYR A 637 17.63 20.30 3.34
N VAL A 638 16.59 21.11 3.40
CA VAL A 638 15.56 21.18 2.36
C VAL A 638 15.48 22.61 1.84
N ASP A 639 15.88 22.80 0.59
CA ASP A 639 15.88 24.09 -0.10
C ASP A 639 14.51 24.40 -0.73
N GLN A 640 13.48 24.48 0.12
CA GLN A 640 12.10 24.81 -0.27
C GLN A 640 11.44 25.81 0.68
N ALA A 641 10.57 26.64 0.12
CA ALA A 641 9.81 27.63 0.89
C ALA A 641 9.03 26.96 2.04
N GLY A 642 9.22 27.45 3.27
CA GLY A 642 8.59 26.90 4.48
C GLY A 642 9.37 25.77 5.18
N PHE A 643 10.47 25.27 4.59
CA PHE A 643 11.29 24.20 5.16
C PHE A 643 12.70 24.66 5.60
N GLY A 644 12.92 25.98 5.71
CA GLY A 644 14.21 26.54 6.18
C GLY A 644 14.57 26.21 7.64
N TRP A 645 13.65 25.61 8.40
CA TRP A 645 13.90 25.10 9.76
C TRP A 645 14.59 23.72 9.78
N THR A 646 14.63 23.04 8.63
CA THR A 646 15.33 21.75 8.48
C THR A 646 16.85 21.96 8.55
N GLY A 647 17.59 20.91 8.90
CA GLY A 647 19.03 21.00 9.10
C GLY A 647 19.45 21.59 10.46
N PHE A 648 18.52 21.84 11.39
CA PHE A 648 18.82 22.47 12.68
C PHE A 648 19.85 21.73 13.56
N ILE A 649 20.03 20.42 13.38
CA ILE A 649 21.11 19.65 14.03
C ILE A 649 22.37 19.72 13.17
N ALA A 650 22.24 19.56 11.85
CA ALA A 650 23.36 19.66 10.91
C ALA A 650 24.07 21.02 10.99
N ASP A 651 23.37 22.11 11.26
CA ASP A 651 23.92 23.46 11.44
C ASP A 651 24.93 23.54 12.60
N GLN A 652 24.74 22.69 13.62
CA GLN A 652 25.61 22.62 14.80
C GLN A 652 26.81 21.68 14.60
N LEU A 653 26.88 20.99 13.46
CA LEU A 653 27.91 20.00 13.18
C LEU A 653 28.98 20.51 12.21
N VAL A 654 30.13 19.86 12.26
CA VAL A 654 31.21 20.08 11.28
C VAL A 654 30.86 19.46 9.93
N ASN A 655 31.51 19.94 8.87
CA ASN A 655 31.36 19.46 7.49
C ASN A 655 29.97 19.74 6.87
N GLN A 656 29.67 21.03 6.72
CA GLN A 656 28.42 21.51 6.11
C GLN A 656 28.21 21.02 4.67
N ASP A 657 29.28 20.80 3.91
CA ASP A 657 29.22 20.25 2.55
C ASP A 657 28.60 18.85 2.54
N PHE A 658 29.04 17.97 3.45
CA PHE A 658 28.47 16.63 3.58
C PHE A 658 26.96 16.68 3.82
N TRP A 659 26.50 17.45 4.81
CA TRP A 659 25.08 17.49 5.17
C TRP A 659 24.20 18.07 4.06
N LYS A 660 24.69 19.09 3.35
CA LYS A 660 23.96 19.73 2.24
C LYS A 660 23.86 18.86 0.99
N THR A 661 24.85 18.00 0.75
CA THR A 661 24.94 17.21 -0.49
C THR A 661 24.38 15.79 -0.36
N THR A 662 24.38 15.22 0.84
CA THR A 662 24.11 13.78 1.03
C THR A 662 22.67 13.45 1.44
N SER A 663 21.92 14.41 1.99
CA SER A 663 20.63 14.14 2.65
C SER A 663 20.70 13.00 3.68
N PHE A 664 21.84 12.85 4.37
CA PHE A 664 22.12 11.71 5.24
C PHE A 664 21.12 11.53 6.39
N GLY A 665 20.40 12.59 6.78
CA GLY A 665 19.32 12.51 7.77
C GLY A 665 18.24 11.49 7.43
N ILE A 666 17.99 11.19 6.15
CA ILE A 666 17.04 10.16 5.73
C ILE A 666 17.52 8.76 6.15
N VAL A 667 18.83 8.49 5.99
CA VAL A 667 19.46 7.24 6.42
C VAL A 667 19.47 7.14 7.94
N ILE A 668 19.76 8.26 8.64
CA ILE A 668 19.69 8.34 10.10
C ILE A 668 18.27 8.03 10.59
N ALA A 669 17.23 8.60 9.97
CA ALA A 669 15.84 8.34 10.34
C ALA A 669 15.49 6.85 10.19
N PHE A 670 15.88 6.22 9.07
CA PHE A 670 15.70 4.79 8.85
C PHE A 670 16.43 3.94 9.90
N ALA A 671 17.73 4.21 10.11
CA ALA A 671 18.59 3.44 11.00
C ALA A 671 18.18 3.59 12.47
N PHE A 672 17.91 4.82 12.93
CA PHE A 672 17.46 5.06 14.29
C PHE A 672 16.12 4.36 14.56
N ALA A 673 15.18 4.46 13.62
CA ALA A 673 13.88 3.82 13.77
C ALA A 673 13.96 2.29 13.72
N SER A 674 14.86 1.71 12.92
CA SER A 674 15.03 0.25 12.84
C SER A 674 15.62 -0.36 14.11
N LEU A 675 16.42 0.40 14.86
CA LEU A 675 16.98 -0.02 16.14
C LEU A 675 15.91 -0.14 17.25
N LEU A 676 14.80 0.61 17.16
CA LEU A 676 13.78 0.61 18.23
C LEU A 676 13.11 -0.75 18.45
N PRO A 677 12.58 -1.45 17.42
CA PRO A 677 12.06 -2.80 17.61
C PRO A 677 13.11 -3.82 18.02
N VAL A 678 14.37 -3.65 17.59
CA VAL A 678 15.48 -4.54 17.99
C VAL A 678 15.78 -4.38 19.48
N ALA A 679 15.94 -3.14 19.95
CA ALA A 679 16.33 -2.85 21.32
C ALA A 679 15.18 -3.09 22.32
N LEU A 680 13.94 -2.72 21.97
CA LEU A 680 12.82 -2.66 22.90
C LEU A 680 11.61 -3.52 22.48
N GLY A 681 11.55 -3.95 21.22
CA GLY A 681 10.39 -4.61 20.64
C GLY A 681 10.39 -6.14 20.73
N ILE A 682 11.56 -6.79 20.85
CA ILE A 682 11.67 -8.27 20.83
C ILE A 682 10.78 -8.96 21.88
N PRO A 683 10.77 -8.56 23.17
CA PRO A 683 9.92 -9.24 24.17
C PRO A 683 8.44 -9.12 23.87
N ARG A 684 8.01 -7.94 23.39
CA ARG A 684 6.62 -7.68 22.97
C ARG A 684 6.25 -8.55 21.78
N ILE A 685 7.12 -8.64 20.77
CA ILE A 685 6.88 -9.45 19.57
C ILE A 685 6.77 -10.93 19.96
N LYS A 686 7.70 -11.47 20.74
CA LYS A 686 7.63 -12.87 21.21
C LYS A 686 6.36 -13.18 21.98
N ARG A 687 5.88 -12.25 22.83
CA ARG A 687 4.60 -12.41 23.52
C ARG A 687 3.43 -12.45 22.56
N GLN A 688 3.40 -11.56 21.56
CA GLN A 688 2.37 -11.58 20.52
C GLN A 688 2.38 -12.91 19.78
N GLU A 689 3.56 -13.42 19.43
CA GLU A 689 3.69 -14.69 18.73
C GLU A 689 3.20 -15.88 19.56
N ALA A 690 3.54 -15.93 20.85
CA ALA A 690 3.05 -16.95 21.77
C ALA A 690 1.51 -16.93 21.91
N GLU A 691 0.91 -15.73 21.95
CA GLU A 691 -0.56 -15.58 22.00
C GLU A 691 -1.23 -16.09 20.71
N VAL A 692 -0.62 -15.88 19.53
CA VAL A 692 -1.13 -16.43 18.26
C VAL A 692 -1.05 -17.96 18.24
N LEU A 693 0.10 -18.53 18.60
CA LEU A 693 0.30 -19.98 18.62
C LEU A 693 -0.67 -20.67 19.61
N ALA A 694 -0.92 -20.06 20.77
CA ALA A 694 -1.87 -20.59 21.73
C ALA A 694 -3.31 -20.65 21.18
N ILE A 695 -3.68 -19.73 20.29
CA ILE A 695 -5.01 -19.71 19.67
C ILE A 695 -5.10 -20.70 18.52
N GLU A 696 -4.04 -20.80 17.70
CA GLU A 696 -3.99 -21.81 16.65
C GLU A 696 -4.05 -23.22 17.25
N ALA A 697 -3.32 -23.50 18.32
CA ALA A 697 -3.41 -24.76 19.06
C ALA A 697 -4.83 -25.05 19.55
N ARG A 698 -5.50 -24.09 20.19
CA ARG A 698 -6.90 -24.25 20.62
C ARG A 698 -7.86 -24.49 19.46
N ARG A 699 -7.64 -23.83 18.32
CA ARG A 699 -8.48 -24.03 17.14
C ARG A 699 -8.32 -25.45 16.60
N ASP A 700 -7.09 -25.94 16.56
CA ASP A 700 -6.81 -27.27 16.07
C ASP A 700 -7.34 -28.35 17.03
N ASP A 701 -7.26 -28.13 18.35
CA ASP A 701 -7.94 -28.96 19.37
C ASP A 701 -9.46 -29.00 19.14
N LEU A 702 -10.09 -27.85 18.85
CA LEU A 702 -11.53 -27.80 18.55
C LEU A 702 -11.88 -28.53 17.25
N LYS A 703 -11.04 -28.45 16.22
CA LYS A 703 -11.26 -29.20 14.97
C LYS A 703 -11.26 -30.70 15.22
N ASP A 704 -10.34 -31.19 16.05
CA ASP A 704 -10.27 -32.59 16.45
C ASP A 704 -11.54 -33.01 17.21
N ILE A 705 -11.99 -32.20 18.17
CA ILE A 705 -13.24 -32.44 18.93
C ILE A 705 -14.46 -32.53 18.01
N PHE A 706 -14.56 -31.67 16.99
CA PHE A 706 -15.70 -31.62 16.07
C PHE A 706 -15.57 -32.55 14.85
N GLY A 707 -14.48 -33.33 14.74
CA GLY A 707 -14.24 -34.20 13.59
C GLY A 707 -14.09 -33.45 12.25
N LEU A 708 -13.77 -32.16 12.30
CA LEU A 708 -13.52 -31.31 11.14
C LEU A 708 -12.05 -31.44 10.74
N VAL A 709 -11.67 -32.60 10.23
CA VAL A 709 -10.33 -32.80 9.64
C VAL A 709 -10.31 -32.15 8.26
N ASP A 710 -9.31 -31.30 8.01
CA ASP A 710 -9.09 -30.61 6.72
C ASP A 710 -8.74 -31.59 5.59
#